data_AF-A0A2U2JE87-F1
#
_entry.id   AF-A0A2U2JE87-F1
#
_cell.length_a   1.000
_cell.length_b   1.000
_cell.length_c   1.000
_cell.angle_alpha   90.00
_cell.angle_beta   90.00
_cell.angle_gamma   90.00
#
_symmetry.space_group_name_H-M   'P 1'
#
loop_
_entity.id
_entity.type
_entity.pdbx_description
1 polymer ?
#
loop_
_entity_poly.entity_id
_entity_poly.type
_entity_poly.pdbx_seq_one_letter_code
_entity_poly.pdbx_strand_id
1 'polypeptide(L)'
;MFSKINIKTSLVLICLLFCLPNIYAQVTLSTDFTNSANKKEPLHNIWSVANRISPKNGSNIRPGIKMNIVRMIGGIKKTVDGKNVKDLEFDTCLYDSINNVYVYKFERLTDRIDKILNSQTEIHQIVLDQPSWAFQHGYTFIPAGTRDNVNFREDEQISTYGNSLPPADKQAYHDYIKALMTHLVATYGEEKVLSWRFRVGSEIETPEHWYGTKQDFIEHYENTEKAVRAVLPNAIVGLHTRAPDFLYKNGTVLNYKGEPFASFASGLIEYCADNSVRYDFWGVSSYVVIGNNDLRNMKGKYDKLFADLVDHPKWNSNATIDLMEYNTVTTMNGADGKGTIPAETSHAEIVELYFSNIFYKNRDKGLEFVYRWNNRTGSKEAPAISTLNSMIGKIHYATTISGTPQTSTNDLDAIFARKENATDYDVLIYNYNNNSISYRNSENVNVSFSTELPENTNLYYRSIAYSKDNNKLQNFLDDNSGLGYVKSGFDEKGDPSRIFTEVGLAAYEAYENPNPHKYTEWKSIVTTARNDGKSGSIITINTEIPSFAFEKIEVRTSDVLATQLTLPQYKWTTDEDFQQFSTSQMTSTISGDIIKMSITGNFPKLSYDTSINVDNFDSFKIDIKNATDSDIFWFVWYKDGVKTQKRFRPGINETSFDTYTVDLSTSSSWNGIIDSFNVEVANKSSLNGTVEINSMELLLKDGIEEHTITTNIVEGFGVVSPSGGNVFTGDEVTFEANPTTGWNFQGWSGDIQSLDNPLTITVSSDLNITARFVEESLSNVDNNLKNSFVVFPNPSSKGVFTIKTEVLEYWEIYNLNGVKLLSGKGGIIDVSSFSKGLYIVKLNNTFKKLLYN
;
A
#
# COMPACT_ATOMS: atom_id res chain seq x y z
N MET A 1 -59.25 -61.50 -12.12
CA MET A 1 -59.04 -60.42 -11.14
C MET A 1 -57.73 -59.71 -11.50
N PHE A 2 -57.82 -58.42 -11.87
CA PHE A 2 -56.77 -57.38 -11.94
C PHE A 2 -55.41 -57.79 -12.58
N SER A 3 -55.16 -57.75 -13.90
CA SER A 3 -55.07 -56.62 -14.86
C SER A 3 -54.16 -55.48 -14.41
N LYS A 4 -53.11 -55.03 -15.13
CA LYS A 4 -52.44 -55.42 -16.39
C LYS A 4 -51.11 -54.65 -16.42
N ILE A 5 -49.98 -55.33 -16.64
CA ILE A 5 -48.73 -54.70 -17.11
C ILE A 5 -48.86 -54.58 -18.62
N ASN A 6 -48.65 -53.38 -19.17
CA ASN A 6 -48.46 -53.20 -20.60
C ASN A 6 -47.37 -52.16 -20.84
N ILE A 7 -46.25 -52.64 -21.35
CA ILE A 7 -45.12 -51.85 -21.85
C ILE A 7 -45.49 -51.39 -23.25
N LYS A 8 -45.48 -50.09 -23.50
CA LYS A 8 -45.19 -49.53 -24.83
C LYS A 8 -44.35 -48.28 -24.70
N THR A 9 -43.20 -48.36 -25.37
CA THR A 9 -42.18 -47.35 -25.62
C THR A 9 -42.78 -46.09 -26.27
N SER A 10 -42.39 -44.92 -25.77
CA SER A 10 -42.36 -43.68 -26.54
C SER A 10 -41.14 -42.88 -26.13
N LEU A 11 -40.32 -42.60 -27.13
CA LEU A 11 -39.14 -41.74 -27.10
C LEU A 11 -39.61 -40.31 -26.79
N VAL A 12 -39.15 -39.73 -25.69
CA VAL A 12 -39.27 -38.28 -25.43
C VAL A 12 -37.87 -37.70 -25.41
N LEU A 13 -37.60 -36.88 -26.43
CA LEU A 13 -36.44 -36.03 -26.54
C LEU A 13 -36.54 -34.94 -25.45
N ILE A 14 -35.80 -35.08 -24.35
CA ILE A 14 -35.68 -34.02 -23.34
C ILE A 14 -34.55 -33.10 -23.79
N CYS A 15 -34.91 -31.91 -24.26
CA CYS A 15 -33.97 -30.79 -24.37
C CYS A 15 -33.44 -30.47 -22.97
N LEU A 16 -32.18 -30.85 -22.69
CA LEU A 16 -31.41 -30.31 -21.58
C LEU A 16 -31.07 -28.85 -21.91
N LEU A 17 -31.95 -27.93 -21.50
CA LEU A 17 -31.53 -26.57 -21.20
C LEU A 17 -30.53 -26.66 -20.04
N PHE A 18 -29.24 -26.60 -20.34
CA PHE A 18 -28.23 -26.23 -19.35
C PHE A 18 -28.52 -24.78 -18.93
N CYS A 19 -29.39 -24.61 -17.93
CA CYS A 19 -29.36 -23.42 -17.10
C CYS A 19 -28.07 -23.52 -16.27
N LEU A 20 -26.99 -22.93 -16.76
CA LEU A 20 -25.88 -22.55 -15.89
C LEU A 20 -26.47 -21.71 -14.76
N PRO A 21 -26.32 -22.08 -13.48
CA PRO A 21 -26.73 -21.19 -12.42
C PRO A 21 -25.86 -19.93 -12.51
N ASN A 22 -26.49 -18.80 -12.83
CA ASN A 22 -25.90 -17.50 -12.52
C ASN A 22 -25.61 -17.52 -11.02
N ILE A 23 -24.32 -17.61 -10.66
CA ILE A 23 -23.87 -17.54 -9.27
C ILE A 23 -24.19 -16.12 -8.81
N TYR A 24 -25.35 -15.94 -8.17
CA TYR A 24 -25.59 -14.72 -7.40
C TYR A 24 -24.53 -14.70 -6.29
N ALA A 25 -23.71 -13.66 -6.28
CA ALA A 25 -22.81 -13.44 -5.17
C ALA A 25 -23.61 -13.31 -3.88
N GLN A 26 -23.03 -13.82 -2.81
CA GLN A 26 -23.74 -14.01 -1.55
C GLN A 26 -23.73 -12.77 -0.67
N VAL A 27 -22.61 -12.04 -0.72
CA VAL A 27 -22.43 -10.76 -0.05
C VAL A 27 -22.10 -9.73 -1.12
N THR A 28 -22.75 -8.58 -1.05
CA THR A 28 -22.41 -7.43 -1.88
C THR A 28 -21.81 -6.35 -0.99
N LEU A 29 -20.60 -5.93 -1.33
CA LEU A 29 -19.90 -4.80 -0.74
C LEU A 29 -19.97 -3.66 -1.76
N SER A 30 -20.53 -2.52 -1.38
CA SER A 30 -20.79 -1.46 -2.35
C SER A 30 -20.63 -0.05 -1.83
N THR A 31 -20.44 0.90 -2.74
CA THR A 31 -20.54 2.33 -2.46
C THR A 31 -21.08 3.09 -3.67
N ASP A 32 -21.46 4.35 -3.45
CA ASP A 32 -21.78 5.29 -4.53
C ASP A 32 -20.79 6.45 -4.45
N PHE A 33 -19.80 6.46 -5.36
CA PHE A 33 -18.77 7.50 -5.39
C PHE A 33 -19.34 8.87 -5.81
N THR A 34 -20.53 8.89 -6.42
CA THR A 34 -21.23 10.14 -6.80
C THR A 34 -22.04 10.72 -5.63
N ASN A 35 -22.26 9.95 -4.56
CA ASN A 35 -23.03 10.40 -3.42
C ASN A 35 -22.13 11.10 -2.38
N SER A 36 -22.27 12.42 -2.27
CA SER A 36 -21.53 13.23 -1.30
C SER A 36 -21.76 12.81 0.16
N ALA A 37 -22.91 12.21 0.51
CA ALA A 37 -23.17 11.71 1.86
C ALA A 37 -22.32 10.48 2.22
N ASN A 38 -21.82 9.75 1.22
CA ASN A 38 -20.90 8.64 1.42
C ASN A 38 -19.45 9.11 1.56
N LYS A 39 -19.12 10.33 1.10
CA LYS A 39 -17.76 10.88 1.15
C LYS A 39 -17.32 11.06 2.61
N LYS A 40 -16.15 10.52 2.95
CA LYS A 40 -15.47 10.66 4.24
C LYS A 40 -14.15 11.39 4.07
N GLU A 41 -13.45 11.61 5.17
CA GLU A 41 -12.10 12.18 5.15
C GLU A 41 -11.13 11.30 4.34
N PRO A 42 -10.08 11.89 3.74
CA PRO A 42 -9.04 11.12 3.07
C PRO A 42 -8.38 10.10 3.99
N LEU A 43 -8.01 8.94 3.43
CA LEU A 43 -7.26 7.92 4.14
C LEU A 43 -5.89 8.47 4.54
N HIS A 44 -5.51 8.29 5.79
CA HIS A 44 -4.18 8.62 6.32
C HIS A 44 -3.57 7.41 7.02
N ASN A 45 -2.24 7.40 7.17
CA ASN A 45 -1.57 6.28 7.83
C ASN A 45 -1.78 6.32 9.36
N ILE A 46 -2.80 5.60 9.84
CA ILE A 46 -3.10 5.47 11.28
C ILE A 46 -2.02 4.69 12.03
N TRP A 47 -1.21 3.88 11.33
CA TRP A 47 -0.23 2.95 11.89
C TRP A 47 1.20 3.50 11.94
N SER A 48 1.31 4.83 11.87
CA SER A 48 2.57 5.57 11.71
C SER A 48 3.31 5.84 13.03
N VAL A 49 2.89 5.23 14.14
CA VAL A 49 3.50 5.46 15.47
C VAL A 49 3.94 4.12 16.10
N ALA A 50 5.16 4.10 16.63
CA ALA A 50 5.70 2.97 17.39
C ALA A 50 5.96 3.33 18.85
N ASN A 51 5.65 2.38 19.74
CA ASN A 51 5.92 2.51 21.17
C ASN A 51 7.36 2.11 21.51
N ARG A 52 8.04 2.91 22.34
CA ARG A 52 9.34 2.59 22.94
C ARG A 52 9.41 2.96 24.40
N ILE A 53 10.02 2.06 25.17
CA ILE A 53 10.22 2.22 26.62
C ILE A 53 11.64 2.70 26.85
N SER A 54 11.77 3.89 27.45
CA SER A 54 13.02 4.45 27.98
C SER A 54 14.26 4.29 27.05
N PRO A 55 14.19 4.62 25.76
CA PRO A 55 15.33 4.48 24.84
C PRO A 55 16.55 5.26 25.33
N LYS A 56 17.69 4.58 25.55
CA LYS A 56 18.94 5.20 26.04
C LYS A 56 19.98 5.46 24.94
N ASN A 57 19.84 4.77 23.80
CA ASN A 57 20.85 4.71 22.73
C ASN A 57 20.32 5.25 21.39
N GLY A 58 19.30 6.11 21.43
CA GLY A 58 18.64 6.63 20.24
C GLY A 58 17.54 5.71 19.73
N SER A 59 17.21 5.86 18.45
CA SER A 59 16.10 5.15 17.82
C SER A 59 16.47 3.74 17.38
N ASN A 60 15.56 2.81 17.62
CA ASN A 60 15.60 1.45 17.09
C ASN A 60 14.24 1.05 16.50
N ILE A 61 13.49 2.03 15.98
CA ILE A 61 12.24 1.76 15.27
C ILE A 61 12.51 1.61 13.77
N ARG A 62 11.58 0.99 13.05
CA ARG A 62 11.62 0.94 11.58
C ARG A 62 11.65 2.37 11.01
N PRO A 63 12.40 2.66 9.94
CA PRO A 63 12.34 3.96 9.27
C PRO A 63 10.92 4.32 8.80
N GLY A 64 10.63 5.62 8.67
CA GLY A 64 9.36 6.12 8.12
C GLY A 64 8.19 6.18 9.11
N ILE A 65 8.40 5.90 10.40
CA ILE A 65 7.37 6.03 11.45
C ILE A 65 7.88 6.89 12.61
N LYS A 66 6.94 7.41 13.41
CA LYS A 66 7.19 8.28 14.55
C LYS A 66 7.27 7.49 15.86
N MET A 67 7.90 8.06 16.88
CA MET A 67 8.07 7.41 18.18
C MET A 67 7.16 8.00 19.26
N ASN A 68 6.40 7.13 19.94
CA ASN A 68 5.86 7.40 21.26
C ASN A 68 6.83 6.86 22.33
N ILE A 69 7.26 7.72 23.26
CA ILE A 69 8.30 7.40 24.24
C ILE A 69 7.70 7.34 25.64
N VAL A 70 7.75 6.17 26.26
CA VAL A 70 7.15 5.88 27.57
C VAL A 70 8.24 5.74 28.64
N ARG A 71 7.96 6.20 29.89
CA ARG A 71 8.87 6.10 31.05
C ARG A 71 10.20 6.82 30.84
N MET A 72 10.11 8.07 30.39
CA MET A 72 11.29 8.80 29.92
C MET A 72 11.86 9.78 30.94
N ILE A 73 11.03 10.29 31.84
CA ILE A 73 11.39 11.36 32.77
C ILE A 73 12.01 10.84 34.08
N GLY A 74 11.75 9.60 34.47
CA GLY A 74 12.30 9.05 35.70
C GLY A 74 11.53 7.86 36.22
N GLY A 75 11.68 7.56 37.51
CA GLY A 75 10.89 6.58 38.23
C GLY A 75 11.14 5.15 37.78
N ILE A 76 12.16 4.89 36.97
CA ILE A 76 12.44 3.54 36.48
C ILE A 76 13.27 2.76 37.51
N LYS A 77 13.14 1.45 37.46
CA LYS A 77 13.92 0.52 38.27
C LYS A 77 15.03 -0.13 37.45
N LYS A 78 16.04 -0.65 38.15
CA LYS A 78 17.02 -1.59 37.61
C LYS A 78 17.09 -2.84 38.49
N THR A 79 17.58 -3.93 37.92
CA THR A 79 17.80 -5.18 38.66
C THR A 79 19.24 -5.24 39.11
N VAL A 80 19.46 -5.41 40.43
CA VAL A 80 20.77 -5.64 41.04
C VAL A 80 20.63 -6.86 41.94
N ASP A 81 21.48 -7.88 41.73
CA ASP A 81 21.46 -9.14 42.48
C ASP A 81 20.06 -9.80 42.54
N GLY A 82 19.33 -9.77 41.42
CA GLY A 82 17.98 -10.33 41.30
C GLY A 82 16.87 -9.52 41.99
N LYS A 83 17.19 -8.37 42.59
CA LYS A 83 16.23 -7.48 43.24
C LYS A 83 16.01 -6.20 42.45
N ASN A 84 14.77 -5.74 42.42
CA ASN A 84 14.41 -4.45 41.85
C ASN A 84 14.87 -3.33 42.79
N VAL A 85 15.67 -2.39 42.28
CA VAL A 85 16.12 -1.20 42.99
C VAL A 85 15.88 0.05 42.14
N LYS A 86 15.83 1.21 42.80
CA LYS A 86 15.64 2.52 42.15
C LYS A 86 16.83 2.85 41.23
N ASP A 87 16.58 3.23 39.97
CA ASP A 87 17.64 3.69 39.06
C ASP A 87 17.81 5.22 39.15
N LEU A 88 18.41 5.69 40.24
CA LEU A 88 18.60 7.13 40.51
C LEU A 88 19.49 7.85 39.49
N GLU A 89 20.27 7.11 38.68
CA GLU A 89 21.10 7.68 37.61
C GLU A 89 20.27 8.04 36.37
N PHE A 90 19.10 7.41 36.20
CA PHE A 90 18.19 7.72 35.10
C PHE A 90 17.29 8.92 35.40
N ASP A 91 16.98 9.15 36.68
CA ASP A 91 16.08 10.19 37.16
C ASP A 91 16.53 11.59 36.76
N THR A 92 15.56 12.40 36.37
CA THR A 92 15.75 13.82 36.04
C THR A 92 15.47 14.74 37.22
N CYS A 93 15.01 14.20 38.35
CA CYS A 93 14.90 14.92 39.60
C CYS A 93 15.40 14.05 40.75
N LEU A 94 16.28 14.60 41.58
CA LEU A 94 16.76 14.01 42.82
C LEU A 94 16.26 14.82 44.01
N TYR A 95 16.26 14.21 45.19
CA TYR A 95 15.96 14.91 46.44
C TYR A 95 17.24 15.05 47.28
N ASP A 96 17.64 16.28 47.56
CA ASP A 96 18.72 16.58 48.50
C ASP A 96 18.13 16.69 49.90
N SER A 97 18.30 15.65 50.70
CA SER A 97 17.79 15.59 52.07
C SER A 97 18.55 16.47 53.06
N ILE A 98 19.76 16.93 52.72
CA ILE A 98 20.55 17.81 53.60
C ILE A 98 19.98 19.23 53.51
N ASN A 99 19.74 19.69 52.29
CA ASN A 99 19.25 21.04 52.03
C ASN A 99 17.72 21.12 51.90
N ASN A 100 17.03 19.96 51.90
CA ASN A 100 15.58 19.85 51.76
C ASN A 100 15.05 20.48 50.47
N VAL A 101 15.71 20.17 49.35
CA VAL A 101 15.41 20.71 48.02
C VAL A 101 15.37 19.65 46.93
N TYR A 102 14.53 19.86 45.93
CA TYR A 102 14.51 19.08 44.70
C TYR A 102 15.60 19.58 43.74
N VAL A 103 16.41 18.67 43.22
CA VAL A 103 17.54 18.97 42.34
C VAL A 103 17.27 18.40 40.95
N TYR A 104 17.09 19.28 39.96
CA TYR A 104 16.81 18.89 38.58
C TYR A 104 18.09 18.52 37.82
N LYS A 105 18.00 17.42 37.06
CA LYS A 105 19.06 16.78 36.27
C LYS A 105 18.58 16.56 34.82
N PHE A 106 18.07 17.63 34.21
CA PHE A 106 17.44 17.58 32.88
C PHE A 106 18.41 17.19 31.76
N GLU A 107 19.72 17.39 31.95
CA GLU A 107 20.75 16.98 30.99
C GLU A 107 20.69 15.48 30.66
N ARG A 108 20.20 14.67 31.61
CA ARG A 108 20.02 13.23 31.43
C ARG A 108 18.90 12.92 30.45
N LEU A 109 17.83 13.71 30.44
CA LEU A 109 16.74 13.55 29.49
C LEU A 109 17.14 14.07 28.11
N THR A 110 17.78 15.25 28.05
CA THR A 110 18.20 15.83 26.76
C THR A 110 19.21 14.93 26.05
N ASP A 111 20.19 14.35 26.76
CA ASP A 111 21.11 13.37 26.16
C ASP A 111 20.37 12.22 25.46
N ARG A 112 19.27 11.73 26.06
CA ARG A 112 18.47 10.65 25.45
C ARG A 112 17.62 11.15 24.28
N ILE A 113 17.01 12.33 24.38
CA ILE A 113 16.25 12.95 23.28
C ILE A 113 17.16 13.22 22.09
N ASP A 114 18.34 13.79 22.33
CA ASP A 114 19.34 14.10 21.31
C ASP A 114 19.75 12.86 20.54
N LYS A 115 19.97 11.74 21.22
CA LYS A 115 20.27 10.45 20.54
C LYS A 115 19.13 10.00 19.62
N ILE A 116 17.86 10.23 19.98
CA ILE A 116 16.71 9.88 19.14
C ILE A 116 16.64 10.80 17.93
N LEU A 117 16.78 12.11 18.14
CA LEU A 117 16.78 13.10 17.06
C LEU A 117 17.96 12.89 16.09
N ASN A 118 19.14 12.55 16.61
CA ASN A 118 20.33 12.19 15.81
C ASN A 118 20.14 10.91 15.01
N SER A 119 19.21 10.04 15.42
CA SER A 119 18.78 8.87 14.65
C SER A 119 17.76 9.23 13.55
N GLN A 120 17.52 10.52 13.30
CA GLN A 120 16.55 11.05 12.34
C GLN A 120 15.12 10.54 12.53
N THR A 121 14.78 10.12 13.75
CA THR A 121 13.43 9.65 14.08
C THR A 121 12.60 10.78 14.66
N GLU A 122 11.42 11.00 14.09
CA GLU A 122 10.48 11.97 14.62
C GLU A 122 9.87 11.47 15.94
N ILE A 123 9.84 12.34 16.94
CA ILE A 123 9.14 12.09 18.20
C ILE A 123 7.70 12.56 18.01
N HIS A 124 6.74 11.63 18.16
CA HIS A 124 5.31 11.92 18.15
C HIS A 124 4.84 12.40 19.52
N GLN A 125 5.27 11.69 20.56
CA GLN A 125 4.76 11.87 21.92
C GLN A 125 5.81 11.53 22.98
N ILE A 126 5.88 12.37 24.01
CA ILE A 126 6.64 12.13 25.24
C ILE A 126 5.63 11.88 26.37
N VAL A 127 5.75 10.75 27.04
CA VAL A 127 4.90 10.40 28.17
C VAL A 127 5.52 10.95 29.47
N LEU A 128 4.73 11.72 30.19
CA LEU A 128 5.02 12.30 31.51
C LEU A 128 4.52 11.36 32.61
N ASP A 129 4.80 10.06 32.48
CA ASP A 129 4.47 9.04 33.49
C ASP A 129 5.70 8.71 34.35
N GLN A 130 5.46 8.02 35.46
CA GLN A 130 6.48 7.59 36.41
C GLN A 130 7.38 8.72 36.91
N PRO A 131 6.86 9.57 37.82
CA PRO A 131 7.66 10.60 38.48
C PRO A 131 8.97 10.04 39.01
N SER A 132 10.06 10.82 38.93
CA SER A 132 11.32 10.46 39.58
C SER A 132 11.14 10.06 41.04
N TRP A 133 12.01 9.18 41.53
CA TRP A 133 11.91 8.63 42.89
C TRP A 133 11.94 9.69 43.99
N ALA A 134 12.51 10.87 43.69
CA ALA A 134 12.47 12.05 44.55
C ALA A 134 11.06 12.44 45.01
N PHE A 135 10.04 12.24 44.18
CA PHE A 135 8.65 12.61 44.49
C PHE A 135 7.94 11.64 45.45
N GLN A 136 8.62 10.58 45.89
CA GLN A 136 8.16 9.79 47.04
C GLN A 136 8.55 10.42 48.39
N HIS A 137 9.42 11.44 48.39
CA HIS A 137 9.81 12.12 49.61
C HIS A 137 8.58 12.76 50.27
N GLY A 138 8.35 12.42 51.55
CA GLY A 138 7.17 12.86 52.31
C GLY A 138 6.18 11.73 52.61
N TYR A 139 6.25 10.60 51.90
CA TYR A 139 5.42 9.44 52.26
C TYR A 139 5.92 8.72 53.51
N THR A 140 4.97 8.26 54.31
CA THR A 140 5.15 7.20 55.30
C THR A 140 4.62 5.90 54.69
N PHE A 141 5.38 4.81 54.82
CA PHE A 141 4.96 3.49 54.32
C PHE A 141 4.59 2.57 55.47
N ILE A 142 3.50 1.82 55.30
CA ILE A 142 3.05 0.80 56.25
C ILE A 142 3.45 -0.60 55.76
N PRO A 143 3.53 -1.61 56.65
CA PRO A 143 3.95 -2.96 56.27
C PRO A 143 3.11 -3.55 55.14
N ALA A 144 3.74 -4.33 54.26
CA ALA A 144 3.05 -5.06 53.20
C ALA A 144 1.87 -5.89 53.75
N GLY A 145 0.78 -5.95 52.98
CA GLY A 145 -0.46 -6.64 53.38
C GLY A 145 -1.35 -5.90 54.41
N THR A 146 -0.95 -4.73 54.90
CA THR A 146 -1.77 -3.90 55.80
C THR A 146 -2.45 -2.73 55.09
N ARG A 147 -3.52 -2.18 55.67
CA ARG A 147 -4.19 -0.97 55.18
C ARG A 147 -4.73 -0.15 56.34
N ASP A 148 -4.39 1.14 56.38
CA ASP A 148 -4.87 2.12 57.36
C ASP A 148 -5.77 3.21 56.72
N ASN A 149 -6.03 3.11 55.41
CA ASN A 149 -6.76 4.09 54.60
C ASN A 149 -6.08 5.46 54.51
N VAL A 150 -4.77 5.54 54.76
CA VAL A 150 -3.98 6.78 54.75
C VAL A 150 -2.68 6.61 53.96
N ASN A 151 -1.94 5.54 54.23
CA ASN A 151 -0.58 5.34 53.75
C ASN A 151 -0.48 4.23 52.71
N PHE A 152 0.48 4.36 51.79
CA PHE A 152 0.87 3.30 50.86
C PHE A 152 1.70 2.24 51.59
N ARG A 153 1.78 1.04 51.01
CA ARG A 153 2.51 -0.09 51.57
C ARG A 153 3.97 -0.12 51.11
N GLU A 154 4.82 -0.78 51.90
CA GLU A 154 6.23 -1.00 51.55
C GLU A 154 6.43 -1.68 50.19
N ASP A 155 5.55 -2.63 49.83
CA ASP A 155 5.59 -3.35 48.56
C ASP A 155 5.06 -2.53 47.36
N GLU A 156 4.43 -1.39 47.61
CA GLU A 156 3.98 -0.45 46.56
C GLU A 156 5.07 0.58 46.19
N GLN A 157 6.17 0.64 46.95
CA GLN A 157 7.26 1.60 46.69
C GLN A 157 7.92 1.41 45.33
N ILE A 158 8.03 0.18 44.83
CA ILE A 158 8.66 -0.16 43.55
C ILE A 158 7.77 -1.18 42.83
N SER A 159 7.04 -0.74 41.81
CA SER A 159 6.16 -1.60 41.03
C SER A 159 6.92 -2.43 39.99
N THR A 160 6.17 -3.26 39.27
CA THR A 160 6.61 -3.96 38.06
C THR A 160 7.15 -2.99 37.02
N TYR A 161 6.60 -1.78 36.95
CA TYR A 161 6.94 -0.81 35.93
C TYR A 161 7.83 0.33 36.42
N GLY A 162 7.92 0.58 37.73
CA GLY A 162 8.71 1.69 38.29
C GLY A 162 8.02 2.38 39.46
N ASN A 163 8.10 3.70 39.52
CA ASN A 163 7.38 4.52 40.48
C ASN A 163 5.95 4.73 39.99
N SER A 164 5.00 4.13 40.69
CA SER A 164 3.57 4.19 40.36
C SER A 164 2.77 4.97 41.42
N LEU A 165 3.47 5.67 42.32
CA LEU A 165 2.85 6.48 43.36
C LEU A 165 2.58 7.90 42.81
N PRO A 166 1.46 8.53 43.21
CA PRO A 166 1.29 9.98 43.03
C PRO A 166 2.45 10.74 43.67
N PRO A 167 2.86 11.91 43.15
CA PRO A 167 3.83 12.76 43.85
C PRO A 167 3.31 13.14 45.24
N ALA A 168 4.12 12.92 46.29
CA ALA A 168 3.77 13.27 47.67
C ALA A 168 3.60 14.80 47.82
N ASP A 169 4.54 15.56 47.28
CA ASP A 169 4.44 17.01 47.13
C ASP A 169 3.96 17.37 45.71
N LYS A 170 2.67 17.71 45.62
CA LYS A 170 2.01 18.06 44.35
C LYS A 170 2.53 19.38 43.77
N GLN A 171 2.89 20.35 44.62
CA GLN A 171 3.41 21.64 44.18
C GLN A 171 4.84 21.50 43.66
N ALA A 172 5.69 20.73 44.35
CA ALA A 172 7.03 20.47 43.87
C ALA A 172 7.03 19.75 42.50
N TYR A 173 6.08 18.85 42.27
CA TYR A 173 5.92 18.21 40.96
C TYR A 173 5.42 19.19 39.87
N HIS A 174 4.50 20.09 40.21
CA HIS A 174 4.06 21.16 39.32
C HIS A 174 5.24 22.02 38.86
N ASP A 175 6.05 22.47 39.82
CA ASP A 175 7.22 23.32 39.56
C ASP A 175 8.28 22.58 38.75
N TYR A 176 8.47 21.28 39.02
CA TYR A 176 9.34 20.41 38.22
C TYR A 176 8.87 20.30 36.76
N ILE A 177 7.58 20.08 36.50
CA ILE A 177 7.05 20.00 35.12
C ILE A 177 7.20 21.34 34.40
N LYS A 178 6.94 22.47 35.07
CA LYS A 178 7.19 23.81 34.50
C LYS A 178 8.67 24.00 34.16
N ALA A 179 9.56 23.63 35.08
CA ALA A 179 11.01 23.72 34.86
C ALA A 179 11.46 22.80 33.72
N LEU A 180 10.90 21.59 33.62
CA LEU A 180 11.15 20.65 32.54
C LEU A 180 10.73 21.22 31.17
N MET A 181 9.51 21.73 31.05
CA MET A 181 9.05 22.34 29.79
C MET A 181 9.88 23.56 29.42
N THR A 182 10.21 24.42 30.40
CA THR A 182 11.08 25.58 30.18
C THR A 182 12.45 25.15 29.67
N HIS A 183 13.02 24.08 30.25
CA HIS A 183 14.29 23.52 29.79
C HIS A 183 14.20 22.95 28.38
N LEU A 184 13.16 22.18 28.04
CA LEU A 184 12.97 21.64 26.69
C LEU A 184 12.85 22.77 25.66
N VAL A 185 12.10 23.83 25.96
CA VAL A 185 11.95 25.00 25.07
C VAL A 185 13.27 25.74 24.90
N ALA A 186 14.03 25.94 25.99
CA ALA A 186 15.34 26.58 25.93
C ALA A 186 16.35 25.75 25.10
N THR A 187 16.26 24.42 25.16
CA THR A 187 17.18 23.51 24.47
C THR A 187 16.82 23.31 22.99
N TYR A 188 15.54 23.11 22.66
CA TYR A 188 15.08 22.69 21.33
C TYR A 188 14.32 23.77 20.55
N GLY A 189 13.94 24.87 21.21
CA GLY A 189 13.07 25.89 20.64
C GLY A 189 11.59 25.54 20.75
N GLU A 190 10.75 26.56 20.91
CA GLU A 190 9.31 26.41 21.14
C GLU A 190 8.61 25.64 20.01
N GLU A 191 8.88 25.99 18.74
CA GLU A 191 8.30 25.31 17.57
C GLU A 191 8.54 23.80 17.60
N LYS A 192 9.76 23.39 17.96
CA LYS A 192 10.13 21.97 18.01
C LYS A 192 9.43 21.24 19.15
N VAL A 193 9.32 21.87 20.32
CA VAL A 193 8.66 21.26 21.48
C VAL A 193 7.14 21.20 21.29
N LEU A 194 6.54 22.22 20.66
CA LEU A 194 5.13 22.23 20.28
C LEU A 194 4.79 21.19 19.20
N SER A 195 5.77 20.69 18.45
CA SER A 195 5.56 19.58 17.53
C SER A 195 5.39 18.22 18.24
N TRP A 196 5.64 18.14 19.55
CA TRP A 196 5.46 16.93 20.35
C TRP A 196 4.15 16.95 21.14
N ARG A 197 3.60 15.76 21.37
CA ARG A 197 2.48 15.55 22.29
C ARG A 197 2.97 15.18 23.68
N PHE A 198 2.24 15.61 24.72
CA PHE A 198 2.54 15.26 26.12
C PHE A 198 1.41 14.42 26.70
N ARG A 199 1.72 13.18 27.07
CA ARG A 199 0.74 12.25 27.67
C ARG A 199 0.96 12.14 29.17
N VAL A 200 -0.10 12.32 29.95
CA VAL A 200 -0.08 12.09 31.41
C VAL A 200 -0.62 10.70 31.71
N GLY A 201 0.20 9.89 32.38
CA GLY A 201 -0.16 8.52 32.74
C GLY A 201 -0.10 7.51 31.58
N SER A 202 -0.30 6.25 31.95
CA SER A 202 -0.33 5.08 31.05
C SER A 202 -1.21 4.02 31.70
N GLU A 203 -2.35 3.66 31.10
CA GLU A 203 -3.25 2.63 31.65
C GLU A 203 -3.51 2.77 33.16
N ILE A 204 -3.89 3.97 33.58
CA ILE A 204 -3.86 4.44 34.97
C ILE A 204 -4.74 3.64 35.95
N GLU A 205 -5.65 2.82 35.45
CA GLU A 205 -6.48 1.93 36.27
C GLU A 205 -5.81 0.56 36.51
N THR A 206 -4.62 0.33 35.96
CA THR A 206 -3.78 -0.83 36.30
C THR A 206 -2.89 -0.44 37.51
N PRO A 207 -2.98 -1.12 38.68
CA PRO A 207 -2.30 -0.70 39.92
C PRO A 207 -0.78 -0.51 39.78
N GLU A 208 -0.13 -1.37 39.00
CA GLU A 208 1.31 -1.30 38.74
C GLU A 208 1.70 -0.07 37.90
N HIS A 209 0.76 0.66 37.31
CA HIS A 209 0.96 1.95 36.64
C HIS A 209 0.58 3.15 37.52
N TRP A 210 -0.41 2.98 38.41
CA TRP A 210 -0.85 4.00 39.35
C TRP A 210 -1.52 3.35 40.57
N TYR A 211 -0.95 3.54 41.76
CA TYR A 211 -1.50 3.01 43.02
C TYR A 211 -2.51 3.95 43.70
N GLY A 212 -2.59 5.21 43.24
CA GLY A 212 -3.48 6.22 43.82
C GLY A 212 -4.96 5.97 43.55
N THR A 213 -5.81 6.81 44.14
CA THR A 213 -7.25 6.85 43.85
C THR A 213 -7.53 7.50 42.50
N LYS A 214 -8.79 7.42 42.05
CA LYS A 214 -9.30 8.23 40.92
C LYS A 214 -9.10 9.73 41.18
N GLN A 215 -9.39 10.16 42.41
CA GLN A 215 -9.25 11.57 42.81
C GLN A 215 -7.78 12.02 42.78
N ASP A 216 -6.86 11.18 43.25
CA ASP A 216 -5.42 11.46 43.17
C ASP A 216 -4.98 11.65 41.72
N PHE A 217 -5.51 10.85 40.78
CA PHE A 217 -5.17 10.99 39.37
C PHE A 217 -5.79 12.24 38.74
N ILE A 218 -7.05 12.56 39.05
CA ILE A 218 -7.71 13.80 38.61
C ILE A 218 -6.84 15.02 38.97
N GLU A 219 -6.41 15.10 40.23
CA GLU A 219 -5.57 16.18 40.72
C GLU A 219 -4.19 16.17 40.06
N HIS A 220 -3.60 14.99 39.85
CA HIS A 220 -2.33 14.85 39.15
C HIS A 220 -2.40 15.30 37.68
N TYR A 221 -3.48 14.94 36.98
CA TYR A 221 -3.71 15.31 35.59
C TYR A 221 -3.85 16.82 35.44
N GLU A 222 -4.76 17.43 36.20
CA GLU A 222 -4.96 18.88 36.18
C GLU A 222 -3.67 19.63 36.54
N ASN A 223 -2.97 19.19 37.59
CA ASN A 223 -1.74 19.82 38.03
C ASN A 223 -0.64 19.78 36.96
N THR A 224 -0.51 18.64 36.27
CA THR A 224 0.49 18.44 35.21
C THR A 224 0.12 19.21 33.94
N GLU A 225 -1.16 19.19 33.53
CA GLU A 225 -1.68 19.92 32.38
C GLU A 225 -1.45 21.43 32.54
N LYS A 226 -1.83 21.98 33.70
CA LYS A 226 -1.61 23.41 34.02
C LYS A 226 -0.12 23.75 34.03
N ALA A 227 0.73 22.88 34.57
CA ALA A 227 2.18 23.08 34.56
C ALA A 227 2.75 23.14 33.14
N VAL A 228 2.35 22.21 32.26
CA VAL A 228 2.79 22.21 30.86
C VAL A 228 2.34 23.50 30.16
N ARG A 229 1.06 23.85 30.28
CA ARG A 229 0.50 24.98 29.53
C ARG A 229 0.79 26.36 30.12
N ALA A 230 1.28 26.43 31.35
CA ALA A 230 1.87 27.65 31.89
C ALA A 230 3.15 28.07 31.14
N VAL A 231 3.85 27.13 30.49
CA VAL A 231 5.03 27.40 29.65
C VAL A 231 4.66 27.40 28.18
N LEU A 232 3.82 26.45 27.75
CA LEU A 232 3.42 26.27 26.35
C LEU A 232 1.89 26.27 26.23
N PRO A 233 1.24 27.45 26.10
CA PRO A 233 -0.23 27.55 26.08
C PRO A 233 -0.91 26.72 25.00
N ASN A 234 -0.21 26.42 23.90
CA ASN A 234 -0.71 25.66 22.76
C ASN A 234 -0.17 24.21 22.69
N ALA A 235 0.56 23.72 23.70
CA ALA A 235 1.07 22.35 23.72
C ALA A 235 -0.07 21.34 23.65
N ILE A 236 0.07 20.25 22.90
CA ILE A 236 -0.95 19.20 22.81
C ILE A 236 -0.80 18.26 24.01
N VAL A 237 -1.78 18.23 24.90
CA VAL A 237 -1.75 17.46 26.16
C VAL A 237 -2.94 16.51 26.24
N GLY A 238 -2.70 15.27 26.66
CA GLY A 238 -3.75 14.27 26.84
C GLY A 238 -3.37 13.20 27.86
N LEU A 239 -4.17 12.15 27.92
CA LEU A 239 -4.06 11.11 28.95
C LEU A 239 -4.34 9.72 28.38
N HIS A 240 -4.11 8.66 29.17
CA HIS A 240 -4.32 7.28 28.73
C HIS A 240 -4.96 6.43 29.83
N THR A 241 -6.21 6.02 29.59
CA THR A 241 -6.99 5.16 30.47
C THR A 241 -7.09 3.74 29.93
N ARG A 242 -7.54 2.82 30.77
CA ARG A 242 -8.15 1.56 30.35
C ARG A 242 -9.52 1.84 29.72
N ALA A 243 -10.16 0.78 29.24
CA ALA A 243 -11.49 0.88 28.63
C ALA A 243 -12.55 1.45 29.62
N PRO A 244 -13.64 2.07 29.12
CA PRO A 244 -14.70 2.65 29.95
C PRO A 244 -15.36 1.66 30.94
N ASP A 245 -15.39 0.37 30.60
CA ASP A 245 -15.98 -0.71 31.42
C ASP A 245 -14.96 -1.41 32.34
N PHE A 246 -13.71 -0.92 32.40
CA PHE A 246 -12.62 -1.64 33.04
C PHE A 246 -12.79 -1.80 34.55
N LEU A 247 -12.56 -3.02 35.04
CA LEU A 247 -12.50 -3.34 36.47
C LEU A 247 -11.35 -4.33 36.73
N TYR A 248 -10.30 -3.88 37.41
CA TYR A 248 -9.11 -4.69 37.62
C TYR A 248 -9.41 -5.87 38.58
N LYS A 249 -9.09 -7.10 38.13
CA LYS A 249 -9.30 -8.35 38.89
C LYS A 249 -10.67 -8.43 39.58
N ASN A 250 -11.73 -8.04 38.86
CA ASN A 250 -13.12 -8.04 39.36
C ASN A 250 -13.31 -7.25 40.66
N GLY A 251 -12.50 -6.20 40.89
CA GLY A 251 -12.60 -5.34 42.06
C GLY A 251 -12.02 -5.94 43.34
N THR A 252 -11.33 -7.09 43.26
CA THR A 252 -10.74 -7.76 44.43
C THR A 252 -9.45 -7.11 44.93
N VAL A 253 -8.78 -6.34 44.07
CA VAL A 253 -7.60 -5.55 44.44
C VAL A 253 -8.03 -4.11 44.65
N LEU A 254 -7.62 -3.56 45.78
CA LEU A 254 -8.05 -2.24 46.25
C LEU A 254 -6.83 -1.35 46.51
N ASN A 255 -6.97 -0.05 46.26
CA ASN A 255 -5.94 0.95 46.51
C ASN A 255 -5.75 1.20 48.02
N TYR A 256 -4.88 2.15 48.36
CA TYR A 256 -4.57 2.48 49.75
C TYR A 256 -5.78 3.01 50.55
N LYS A 257 -6.80 3.59 49.89
CA LYS A 257 -8.08 4.01 50.49
C LYS A 257 -9.13 2.91 50.59
N GLY A 258 -8.82 1.71 50.08
CA GLY A 258 -9.76 0.59 50.05
C GLY A 258 -10.76 0.64 48.89
N GLU A 259 -10.51 1.44 47.86
CA GLU A 259 -11.36 1.53 46.68
C GLU A 259 -10.86 0.56 45.58
N PRO A 260 -11.76 -0.05 44.80
CA PRO A 260 -11.36 -0.88 43.67
C PRO A 260 -10.77 -0.04 42.54
N PHE A 261 -9.80 -0.62 41.83
CA PHE A 261 -9.29 -0.05 40.59
C PHE A 261 -10.30 -0.31 39.45
N ALA A 262 -11.10 0.70 39.14
CA ALA A 262 -12.11 0.70 38.09
C ALA A 262 -11.88 1.88 37.13
N SER A 263 -12.53 1.88 35.97
CA SER A 263 -12.37 2.94 34.95
C SER A 263 -12.52 4.35 35.52
N PHE A 264 -11.58 5.23 35.20
CA PHE A 264 -11.62 6.64 35.59
C PHE A 264 -12.28 7.53 34.52
N ALA A 265 -12.60 6.96 33.36
CA ALA A 265 -12.90 7.73 32.15
C ALA A 265 -14.06 8.71 32.29
N SER A 266 -15.26 8.24 32.65
CA SER A 266 -16.44 9.11 32.78
C SER A 266 -16.21 10.23 33.82
N GLY A 267 -15.66 9.89 34.99
CA GLY A 267 -15.37 10.88 36.03
C GLY A 267 -14.32 11.91 35.62
N LEU A 268 -13.30 11.51 34.86
CA LEU A 268 -12.29 12.43 34.31
C LEU A 268 -12.88 13.36 33.25
N ILE A 269 -13.75 12.85 32.35
CA ILE A 269 -14.43 13.66 31.35
C ILE A 269 -15.31 14.72 32.04
N GLU A 270 -16.11 14.30 33.02
CA GLU A 270 -16.95 15.20 33.81
C GLU A 270 -16.13 16.27 34.53
N TYR A 271 -15.08 15.86 35.23
CA TYR A 271 -14.21 16.79 35.94
C TYR A 271 -13.55 17.81 35.01
N CYS A 272 -13.01 17.35 33.88
CA CYS A 272 -12.35 18.23 32.92
C CYS A 272 -13.30 19.28 32.37
N ALA A 273 -14.51 18.87 31.99
CA ALA A 273 -15.54 19.79 31.52
C ALA A 273 -15.98 20.77 32.61
N ASP A 274 -16.22 20.30 33.84
CA ASP A 274 -16.73 21.12 34.93
C ASP A 274 -15.70 22.12 35.48
N ASN A 275 -14.40 21.82 35.34
CA ASN A 275 -13.30 22.63 35.86
C ASN A 275 -12.45 23.28 34.76
N SER A 276 -12.89 23.22 33.50
CA SER A 276 -12.17 23.77 32.34
C SER A 276 -10.72 23.28 32.22
N VAL A 277 -10.48 22.01 32.57
CA VAL A 277 -9.18 21.34 32.35
C VAL A 277 -9.18 20.77 30.94
N ARG A 278 -8.16 21.12 30.14
CA ARG A 278 -8.15 20.79 28.71
C ARG A 278 -7.38 19.51 28.43
N TYR A 279 -8.04 18.58 27.74
CA TYR A 279 -7.38 17.46 27.04
C TYR A 279 -7.59 17.60 25.53
N ASP A 280 -6.51 17.41 24.75
CA ASP A 280 -6.51 17.45 23.29
C ASP A 280 -6.55 16.04 22.67
N PHE A 281 -6.24 15.00 23.46
CA PHE A 281 -6.35 13.62 23.03
C PHE A 281 -6.58 12.67 24.20
N TRP A 282 -7.06 11.47 23.88
CA TRP A 282 -7.30 10.39 24.83
C TRP A 282 -6.82 9.05 24.30
N GLY A 283 -6.02 8.35 25.11
CA GLY A 283 -5.51 7.04 24.80
C GLY A 283 -6.32 5.92 25.43
N VAL A 284 -6.43 4.79 24.73
CA VAL A 284 -6.80 3.48 25.28
C VAL A 284 -5.84 2.39 24.76
N SER A 285 -5.91 1.19 25.33
CA SER A 285 -5.12 0.03 24.90
C SER A 285 -5.97 -1.12 24.38
N SER A 286 -5.37 -1.93 23.51
CA SER A 286 -5.95 -3.19 23.09
C SER A 286 -4.89 -4.21 22.67
N TYR A 287 -4.88 -5.34 23.35
CA TYR A 287 -4.17 -6.52 22.90
C TYR A 287 -5.17 -7.54 22.37
N VAL A 288 -5.02 -7.94 21.12
CA VAL A 288 -5.86 -8.99 20.52
C VAL A 288 -5.16 -10.32 20.70
N VAL A 289 -5.65 -11.12 21.66
CA VAL A 289 -5.15 -12.48 21.88
C VAL A 289 -6.00 -13.41 21.03
N ILE A 290 -5.45 -13.89 19.90
CA ILE A 290 -6.24 -14.60 18.88
C ILE A 290 -6.90 -15.88 19.43
N GLY A 291 -6.27 -16.56 20.40
CA GLY A 291 -6.85 -17.75 21.04
C GLY A 291 -8.02 -17.46 22.00
N ASN A 292 -8.23 -16.19 22.39
CA ASN A 292 -9.27 -15.80 23.35
C ASN A 292 -10.49 -15.20 22.63
N ASN A 293 -11.68 -15.78 22.86
CA ASN A 293 -12.91 -15.38 22.15
C ASN A 293 -13.28 -13.91 22.36
N ASP A 294 -13.20 -13.42 23.59
CA ASP A 294 -13.62 -12.06 23.93
C ASP A 294 -12.62 -11.01 23.43
N LEU A 295 -11.32 -11.34 23.47
CA LEU A 295 -10.27 -10.42 23.04
C LEU A 295 -10.09 -10.37 21.52
N ARG A 296 -10.54 -11.40 20.79
CA ARG A 296 -10.56 -11.41 19.32
C ARG A 296 -11.85 -10.90 18.69
N ASN A 297 -12.90 -10.62 19.48
CA ASN A 297 -14.15 -10.14 18.95
C ASN A 297 -13.99 -8.70 18.41
N MET A 298 -13.76 -8.59 17.11
CA MET A 298 -13.54 -7.33 16.41
C MET A 298 -14.85 -6.57 16.17
N LYS A 299 -15.97 -7.29 16.01
CA LYS A 299 -17.28 -6.66 15.79
C LYS A 299 -17.70 -5.75 16.95
N GLY A 300 -17.40 -6.15 18.19
CA GLY A 300 -17.72 -5.36 19.39
C GLY A 300 -16.60 -4.38 19.81
N LYS A 301 -15.53 -4.23 19.04
CA LYS A 301 -14.34 -3.50 19.50
C LYS A 301 -14.58 -2.00 19.63
N TYR A 302 -15.34 -1.41 18.73
CA TYR A 302 -15.66 0.02 18.77
C TYR A 302 -16.46 0.35 20.04
N ASP A 303 -17.55 -0.37 20.28
CA ASP A 303 -18.41 -0.14 21.44
C ASP A 303 -17.63 -0.28 22.75
N LYS A 304 -16.83 -1.34 22.86
CA LYS A 304 -16.06 -1.65 24.07
C LYS A 304 -14.98 -0.61 24.40
N LEU A 305 -14.35 -0.02 23.38
CA LEU A 305 -13.20 0.88 23.60
C LEU A 305 -13.54 2.36 23.54
N PHE A 306 -14.48 2.75 22.67
CA PHE A 306 -14.56 4.12 22.19
C PHE A 306 -15.94 4.74 22.35
N ALA A 307 -17.04 3.99 22.14
CA ALA A 307 -18.39 4.56 22.12
C ALA A 307 -18.72 5.33 23.40
N ASP A 308 -18.51 4.72 24.57
CA ASP A 308 -18.77 5.37 25.86
C ASP A 308 -17.90 6.61 26.12
N LEU A 309 -16.79 6.78 25.41
CA LEU A 309 -15.97 8.01 25.47
C LEU A 309 -16.57 9.10 24.58
N VAL A 310 -16.70 8.82 23.28
CA VAL A 310 -17.08 9.83 22.27
C VAL A 310 -18.55 10.22 22.34
N ASP A 311 -19.41 9.32 22.80
CA ASP A 311 -20.84 9.56 22.95
C ASP A 311 -21.17 10.14 24.35
N HIS A 312 -20.16 10.32 25.23
CA HIS A 312 -20.34 10.96 26.53
C HIS A 312 -20.80 12.42 26.35
N PRO A 313 -21.86 12.91 27.05
CA PRO A 313 -22.42 14.25 26.81
C PRO A 313 -21.46 15.43 27.05
N LYS A 314 -20.40 15.20 27.85
CA LYS A 314 -19.35 16.19 28.17
C LYS A 314 -18.03 15.93 27.43
N TRP A 315 -18.02 15.04 26.45
CA TRP A 315 -16.82 14.77 25.66
C TRP A 315 -16.38 16.02 24.88
N ASN A 316 -15.08 16.31 24.91
CA ASN A 316 -14.48 17.31 24.03
C ASN A 316 -14.43 16.77 22.58
N SER A 317 -15.34 17.22 21.73
CA SER A 317 -15.42 16.79 20.33
C SER A 317 -14.19 17.15 19.48
N ASN A 318 -13.34 18.06 19.94
CA ASN A 318 -12.07 18.40 19.28
C ASN A 318 -10.91 17.50 19.70
N ALA A 319 -11.10 16.65 20.71
CA ALA A 319 -10.06 15.72 21.15
C ALA A 319 -9.96 14.53 20.21
N THR A 320 -8.73 14.09 19.93
CA THR A 320 -8.51 12.83 19.19
C THR A 320 -8.50 11.63 20.13
N ILE A 321 -8.78 10.45 19.59
CA ILE A 321 -8.66 9.17 20.28
C ILE A 321 -7.63 8.32 19.58
N ASP A 322 -6.70 7.80 20.38
CA ASP A 322 -5.65 6.90 19.91
C ASP A 322 -5.72 5.55 20.62
N LEU A 323 -5.42 4.50 19.87
CA LEU A 323 -5.10 3.20 20.46
C LEU A 323 -3.60 3.18 20.79
N MET A 324 -3.24 3.62 21.99
CA MET A 324 -1.86 3.94 22.36
C MET A 324 -1.00 2.75 22.72
N GLU A 325 -1.60 1.58 22.91
CA GLU A 325 -0.87 0.31 23.02
C GLU A 325 -1.63 -0.79 22.29
N TYR A 326 -1.02 -1.30 21.23
CA TYR A 326 -1.60 -2.37 20.44
C TYR A 326 -0.58 -3.43 20.01
N ASN A 327 -1.03 -4.68 20.05
CA ASN A 327 -0.40 -5.82 19.40
C ASN A 327 -1.42 -6.96 19.19
N THR A 328 -1.29 -7.72 18.10
CA THR A 328 -1.99 -8.99 17.92
C THR A 328 -1.06 -10.14 18.28
N VAL A 329 -1.49 -10.97 19.23
CA VAL A 329 -0.62 -11.94 19.90
C VAL A 329 -1.29 -13.31 20.01
N THR A 330 -0.47 -14.35 20.11
CA THR A 330 -0.96 -15.70 20.49
C THR A 330 -1.13 -15.82 21.99
N THR A 331 -0.28 -15.13 22.77
CA THR A 331 -0.33 -15.12 24.24
C THR A 331 0.26 -13.83 24.81
N MET A 332 -0.26 -13.42 25.97
CA MET A 332 0.33 -12.35 26.78
C MET A 332 1.51 -12.83 27.66
N ASN A 333 1.62 -14.15 27.88
CA ASN A 333 2.63 -14.76 28.72
C ASN A 333 3.18 -16.01 28.03
N GLY A 334 4.27 -15.84 27.28
CA GLY A 334 4.97 -16.92 26.60
C GLY A 334 5.53 -17.94 27.58
N ALA A 335 5.62 -19.21 27.15
CA ALA A 335 6.13 -20.30 27.97
C ALA A 335 7.62 -20.15 28.37
N ASP A 336 8.36 -19.26 27.70
CA ASP A 336 9.73 -18.86 28.06
C ASP A 336 9.80 -17.76 29.13
N GLY A 337 8.65 -17.28 29.62
CA GLY A 337 8.57 -16.20 30.61
C GLY A 337 8.95 -14.81 30.07
N LYS A 338 9.11 -14.65 28.75
CA LYS A 338 9.54 -13.38 28.13
C LYS A 338 8.36 -12.52 27.65
N GLY A 339 7.19 -12.67 28.28
CA GLY A 339 5.99 -11.88 27.99
C GLY A 339 5.31 -12.24 26.66
N THR A 340 4.76 -11.24 25.97
CA THR A 340 3.91 -11.43 24.80
C THR A 340 4.62 -12.14 23.63
N ILE A 341 3.88 -12.93 22.86
CA ILE A 341 4.34 -13.51 21.58
C ILE A 341 3.44 -12.99 20.45
N PRO A 342 3.96 -12.17 19.52
CA PRO A 342 3.21 -11.70 18.35
C PRO A 342 2.68 -12.86 17.52
N ALA A 343 1.52 -12.67 16.90
CA ALA A 343 1.02 -13.59 15.89
C ALA A 343 1.54 -13.17 14.51
N GLU A 344 2.11 -14.10 13.75
CA GLU A 344 2.76 -13.85 12.44
C GLU A 344 2.02 -14.52 11.27
N THR A 345 0.78 -14.96 11.51
CA THR A 345 -0.09 -15.55 10.47
C THR A 345 -1.07 -14.54 9.90
N SER A 346 -1.73 -14.88 8.80
CA SER A 346 -2.73 -14.02 8.13
C SER A 346 -3.87 -13.53 9.05
N HIS A 347 -4.10 -14.17 10.20
CA HIS A 347 -4.97 -13.64 11.25
C HIS A 347 -4.61 -12.21 11.69
N ALA A 348 -3.32 -11.93 11.92
CA ALA A 348 -2.86 -10.63 12.39
C ALA A 348 -3.09 -9.55 11.33
N GLU A 349 -2.82 -9.87 10.06
CA GLU A 349 -3.08 -8.99 8.90
C GLU A 349 -4.52 -8.49 8.90
N ILE A 350 -5.49 -9.39 9.08
CA ILE A 350 -6.91 -9.02 8.99
C ILE A 350 -7.39 -8.30 10.25
N VAL A 351 -6.85 -8.62 11.43
CA VAL A 351 -7.14 -7.84 12.65
C VAL A 351 -6.70 -6.38 12.48
N GLU A 352 -5.52 -6.15 11.87
CA GLU A 352 -5.03 -4.81 11.58
C GLU A 352 -5.91 -4.09 10.54
N LEU A 353 -6.35 -4.76 9.46
CA LEU A 353 -7.32 -4.15 8.52
C LEU A 353 -8.65 -3.82 9.18
N TYR A 354 -9.14 -4.70 10.06
CA TYR A 354 -10.38 -4.47 10.78
C TYR A 354 -10.28 -3.22 11.67
N PHE A 355 -9.20 -3.09 12.45
CA PHE A 355 -8.95 -1.86 13.21
C PHE A 355 -8.83 -0.64 12.31
N SER A 356 -8.16 -0.77 11.16
CA SER A 356 -8.07 0.31 10.17
C SER A 356 -9.44 0.81 9.74
N ASN A 357 -10.33 -0.12 9.42
CA ASN A 357 -11.69 0.21 9.02
C ASN A 357 -12.51 0.83 10.16
N ILE A 358 -12.35 0.35 11.41
CA ILE A 358 -12.97 1.00 12.59
C ILE A 358 -12.53 2.47 12.69
N PHE A 359 -11.24 2.75 12.54
CA PHE A 359 -10.70 4.12 12.61
C PHE A 359 -11.23 4.99 11.47
N TYR A 360 -11.19 4.52 10.22
CA TYR A 360 -11.67 5.30 9.08
C TYR A 360 -13.18 5.55 9.10
N LYS A 361 -13.98 4.60 9.62
CA LYS A 361 -15.43 4.78 9.76
C LYS A 361 -15.81 5.81 10.82
N ASN A 362 -14.94 6.05 11.80
CA ASN A 362 -15.19 6.92 12.95
C ASN A 362 -14.17 8.08 13.04
N ARG A 363 -13.57 8.44 11.90
CA ARG A 363 -12.57 9.50 11.80
C ARG A 363 -13.13 10.86 12.22
N ASP A 364 -14.39 11.10 11.89
CA ASP A 364 -15.20 12.26 12.27
C ASP A 364 -15.45 12.36 13.77
N LYS A 365 -15.33 11.23 14.50
CA LYS A 365 -15.38 11.18 15.97
C LYS A 365 -14.00 11.29 16.63
N GLY A 366 -12.95 11.56 15.86
CA GLY A 366 -11.60 11.83 16.37
C GLY A 366 -10.68 10.60 16.46
N LEU A 367 -11.08 9.40 16.02
CA LEU A 367 -10.17 8.25 15.98
C LEU A 367 -9.04 8.50 14.99
N GLU A 368 -7.79 8.56 15.48
CA GLU A 368 -6.67 9.13 14.72
C GLU A 368 -5.53 8.13 14.49
N PHE A 369 -4.94 7.58 15.56
CA PHE A 369 -3.74 6.74 15.45
C PHE A 369 -3.81 5.44 16.26
N VAL A 370 -3.05 4.44 15.79
CA VAL A 370 -2.76 3.20 16.50
C VAL A 370 -1.27 3.03 16.69
N TYR A 371 -0.84 2.82 17.94
CA TYR A 371 0.56 2.77 18.32
C TYR A 371 0.99 1.31 18.50
N ARG A 372 1.88 0.86 17.63
CA ARG A 372 2.31 -0.54 17.57
C ARG A 372 3.53 -0.81 18.43
N TRP A 373 3.50 -1.95 19.13
CA TRP A 373 4.71 -2.58 19.63
C TRP A 373 5.50 -3.26 18.50
N ASN A 374 6.75 -3.67 18.76
CA ASN A 374 7.58 -4.50 17.86
C ASN A 374 7.98 -3.95 16.48
N ASN A 375 7.66 -2.71 16.13
CA ASN A 375 8.17 -2.04 14.91
C ASN A 375 9.66 -1.66 15.00
N ARG A 376 10.57 -2.65 15.08
CA ARG A 376 12.02 -2.45 15.28
C ARG A 376 12.76 -2.21 13.96
N THR A 377 13.96 -1.65 14.03
CA THR A 377 14.86 -1.58 12.86
C THR A 377 15.03 -2.98 12.26
N GLY A 378 14.83 -3.10 10.95
CA GLY A 378 14.84 -4.38 10.22
C GLY A 378 13.48 -5.08 10.12
N SER A 379 12.45 -4.65 10.88
CA SER A 379 11.09 -5.17 10.68
C SER A 379 10.48 -4.64 9.39
N LYS A 380 9.57 -5.41 8.78
CA LYS A 380 8.81 -5.02 7.59
C LYS A 380 7.42 -4.54 7.97
N GLU A 381 6.77 -3.84 7.05
CA GLU A 381 5.33 -3.57 7.20
C GLU A 381 4.52 -4.80 6.82
N ALA A 382 3.46 -5.06 7.58
CA ALA A 382 2.53 -6.16 7.30
C ALA A 382 1.95 -5.99 5.88
N PRO A 383 1.90 -7.05 5.03
CA PRO A 383 1.31 -7.01 3.70
C PRO A 383 -0.04 -6.29 3.61
N ALA A 384 -0.95 -6.50 4.57
CA ALA A 384 -2.22 -5.81 4.64
C ALA A 384 -2.06 -4.30 4.78
N ILE A 385 -1.22 -3.85 5.72
CA ILE A 385 -1.01 -2.43 5.97
C ILE A 385 -0.20 -1.77 4.86
N SER A 386 0.76 -2.47 4.25
CA SER A 386 1.45 -1.99 3.05
C SER A 386 0.47 -1.82 1.88
N THR A 387 -0.46 -2.74 1.71
CA THR A 387 -1.51 -2.66 0.68
C THR A 387 -2.44 -1.47 0.94
N LEU A 388 -2.89 -1.31 2.18
CA LEU A 388 -3.70 -0.16 2.60
C LEU A 388 -2.95 1.17 2.43
N ASN A 389 -1.64 1.21 2.70
CA ASN A 389 -0.84 2.41 2.57
C ASN A 389 -0.80 2.97 1.14
N SER A 390 -0.92 2.09 0.13
CA SER A 390 -1.04 2.52 -1.29
C SER A 390 -2.33 3.30 -1.59
N MET A 391 -3.27 3.34 -0.65
CA MET A 391 -4.53 4.10 -0.75
C MET A 391 -4.49 5.42 0.04
N ILE A 392 -3.39 5.73 0.76
CA ILE A 392 -3.28 6.99 1.53
C ILE A 392 -3.44 8.21 0.60
N GLY A 393 -4.14 9.22 1.09
CA GLY A 393 -4.50 10.44 0.36
C GLY A 393 -5.73 10.30 -0.53
N LYS A 394 -6.20 9.08 -0.82
CA LYS A 394 -7.48 8.87 -1.52
C LYS A 394 -8.63 9.17 -0.57
N ILE A 395 -9.68 9.76 -1.12
CA ILE A 395 -10.92 10.05 -0.39
C ILE A 395 -11.62 8.74 -0.08
N HIS A 396 -11.88 8.48 1.21
CA HIS A 396 -12.63 7.32 1.67
C HIS A 396 -14.14 7.49 1.44
N TYR A 397 -14.84 6.41 1.15
CA TYR A 397 -16.30 6.39 1.00
C TYR A 397 -16.90 5.28 1.87
N ALA A 398 -18.05 5.60 2.48
CA ALA A 398 -18.79 4.66 3.31
C ALA A 398 -19.21 3.40 2.53
N THR A 399 -18.99 2.24 3.14
CA THR A 399 -19.37 0.93 2.62
C THR A 399 -20.81 0.59 2.97
N THR A 400 -21.58 0.14 1.98
CA THR A 400 -22.89 -0.49 2.13
C THR A 400 -22.74 -1.99 1.93
N ILE A 401 -23.22 -2.78 2.89
CA ILE A 401 -23.16 -4.24 2.88
C ILE A 401 -24.57 -4.80 2.74
N SER A 402 -24.78 -5.72 1.82
CA SER A 402 -26.05 -6.45 1.67
C SER A 402 -25.82 -7.93 1.38
N GLY A 403 -26.83 -8.76 1.64
CA GLY A 403 -26.70 -10.22 1.60
C GLY A 403 -26.21 -10.78 2.94
N THR A 404 -25.89 -12.07 2.97
CA THR A 404 -25.53 -12.78 4.20
C THR A 404 -24.42 -13.78 3.92
N PRO A 405 -23.28 -13.76 4.63
CA PRO A 405 -22.20 -14.73 4.42
C PRO A 405 -22.64 -16.19 4.56
N GLN A 406 -22.00 -17.10 3.84
CA GLN A 406 -22.25 -18.55 3.85
C GLN A 406 -21.87 -19.10 5.21
N THR A 407 -20.70 -18.70 5.69
CA THR A 407 -20.32 -18.87 7.07
C THR A 407 -20.87 -17.69 7.84
N SER A 408 -21.99 -17.88 8.55
CA SER A 408 -22.67 -16.81 9.32
C SER A 408 -21.81 -16.04 10.32
N THR A 409 -20.63 -16.56 10.67
CA THR A 409 -19.67 -15.94 11.59
C THR A 409 -18.51 -15.23 10.89
N ASN A 410 -18.46 -15.28 9.55
CA ASN A 410 -17.61 -14.43 8.74
C ASN A 410 -18.17 -13.01 8.75
N ASP A 411 -17.25 -12.06 8.74
CA ASP A 411 -17.49 -10.63 8.83
C ASP A 411 -16.68 -9.98 7.71
N LEU A 412 -17.40 -9.64 6.63
CA LEU A 412 -16.83 -9.09 5.42
C LEU A 412 -17.11 -7.61 5.36
N ASP A 413 -16.10 -6.85 4.96
CA ASP A 413 -16.21 -5.41 4.82
C ASP A 413 -15.24 -4.92 3.74
N ALA A 414 -15.33 -3.63 3.42
CA ALA A 414 -14.48 -2.98 2.45
C ALA A 414 -14.07 -1.59 2.89
N ILE A 415 -12.94 -1.13 2.37
CA ILE A 415 -12.52 0.26 2.35
C ILE A 415 -12.57 0.70 0.88
N PHE A 416 -13.55 1.53 0.54
CA PHE A 416 -13.67 2.13 -0.80
C PHE A 416 -12.97 3.48 -0.81
N ALA A 417 -12.09 3.72 -1.77
CA ALA A 417 -11.46 5.02 -1.91
C ALA A 417 -11.21 5.40 -3.37
N ARG A 418 -11.22 6.70 -3.64
CA ARG A 418 -10.82 7.24 -4.95
C ARG A 418 -10.01 8.51 -4.81
N LYS A 419 -9.16 8.77 -5.80
CA LYS A 419 -8.44 10.05 -5.88
C LYS A 419 -9.41 11.15 -6.31
N GLU A 420 -9.27 12.35 -5.75
CA GLU A 420 -10.13 13.47 -6.12
C GLU A 420 -9.93 13.85 -7.59
N ASN A 421 -11.02 14.05 -8.33
CA ASN A 421 -11.02 14.41 -9.75
C ASN A 421 -10.26 13.41 -10.67
N ALA A 422 -10.18 12.13 -10.28
CA ALA A 422 -9.56 11.09 -11.10
C ALA A 422 -10.49 9.87 -11.22
N THR A 423 -10.26 9.09 -12.29
CA THR A 423 -10.95 7.82 -12.59
C THR A 423 -10.27 6.61 -11.94
N ASP A 424 -9.54 6.85 -10.85
CA ASP A 424 -8.79 5.84 -10.10
C ASP A 424 -9.60 5.38 -8.88
N TYR A 425 -10.21 4.20 -8.99
CA TYR A 425 -10.99 3.59 -7.92
C TYR A 425 -10.21 2.45 -7.28
N ASP A 426 -10.13 2.45 -5.95
CA ASP A 426 -9.53 1.37 -5.18
C ASP A 426 -10.56 0.83 -4.18
N VAL A 427 -10.59 -0.50 -4.06
CA VAL A 427 -11.39 -1.20 -3.06
C VAL A 427 -10.50 -2.19 -2.36
N LEU A 428 -10.39 -2.10 -1.03
CA LEU A 428 -9.73 -3.12 -0.22
C LEU A 428 -10.79 -3.88 0.57
N ILE A 429 -11.04 -5.12 0.20
CA ILE A 429 -11.98 -6.01 0.89
C ILE A 429 -11.23 -6.94 1.84
N TYR A 430 -11.87 -7.33 2.95
CA TYR A 430 -11.34 -8.35 3.86
C TYR A 430 -12.45 -9.24 4.40
N ASN A 431 -12.08 -10.44 4.84
CA ASN A 431 -12.99 -11.40 5.48
C ASN A 431 -12.40 -11.89 6.80
N TYR A 432 -13.03 -11.53 7.92
CA TYR A 432 -12.62 -11.94 9.26
C TYR A 432 -13.61 -12.97 9.83
N ASN A 433 -13.16 -13.91 10.67
CA ASN A 433 -14.07 -14.78 11.42
C ASN A 433 -13.97 -14.51 12.92
N ASN A 434 -15.02 -13.90 13.49
CA ASN A 434 -15.04 -13.53 14.91
C ASN A 434 -15.10 -14.75 15.84
N ASN A 435 -15.72 -15.85 15.40
CA ASN A 435 -16.04 -16.96 16.29
C ASN A 435 -14.95 -18.05 16.30
N SER A 436 -14.07 -18.10 15.31
CA SER A 436 -13.08 -19.18 15.18
C SER A 436 -11.82 -18.71 14.49
N ILE A 437 -10.67 -19.15 14.99
CA ILE A 437 -9.35 -18.98 14.36
C ILE A 437 -9.02 -20.09 13.34
N SER A 438 -9.99 -20.96 13.04
CA SER A 438 -9.82 -21.96 11.99
C SER A 438 -10.25 -21.34 10.67
N TYR A 439 -9.42 -21.53 9.64
CA TYR A 439 -9.73 -21.11 8.27
C TYR A 439 -11.06 -21.70 7.80
N ARG A 440 -11.83 -20.88 7.08
CA ARG A 440 -13.12 -21.19 6.49
C ARG A 440 -13.03 -21.03 4.98
N ASN A 441 -13.92 -21.74 4.30
CA ASN A 441 -14.03 -21.68 2.85
C ASN A 441 -14.33 -20.26 2.38
N SER A 442 -13.99 -20.01 1.12
CA SER A 442 -14.23 -18.74 0.45
C SER A 442 -15.70 -18.34 0.44
N GLU A 443 -15.92 -17.04 0.56
CA GLU A 443 -17.21 -16.39 0.40
C GLU A 443 -17.28 -15.76 -0.99
N ASN A 444 -18.39 -15.95 -1.72
CA ASN A 444 -18.60 -15.30 -3.00
C ASN A 444 -19.04 -13.85 -2.78
N VAL A 445 -18.22 -12.91 -3.21
CA VAL A 445 -18.40 -11.47 -2.98
C VAL A 445 -18.60 -10.73 -4.29
N ASN A 446 -19.64 -9.89 -4.31
CA ASN A 446 -19.84 -8.89 -5.35
C ASN A 446 -19.34 -7.55 -4.83
N VAL A 447 -18.33 -7.00 -5.49
CA VAL A 447 -17.87 -5.63 -5.26
C VAL A 447 -18.51 -4.75 -6.31
N SER A 448 -19.34 -3.80 -5.88
CA SER A 448 -20.07 -2.93 -6.80
C SER A 448 -19.99 -1.47 -6.41
N PHE A 449 -19.75 -0.58 -7.36
CA PHE A 449 -19.78 0.84 -7.07
C PHE A 449 -20.26 1.68 -8.25
N SER A 450 -20.96 2.76 -7.92
CA SER A 450 -21.45 3.69 -8.92
C SER A 450 -20.47 4.83 -9.16
N THR A 451 -20.38 5.29 -10.40
CA THR A 451 -19.48 6.36 -10.85
C THR A 451 -20.20 7.38 -11.72
N GLU A 452 -19.58 8.52 -11.95
CA GLU A 452 -20.02 9.55 -12.89
C GLU A 452 -19.78 9.19 -14.38
N LEU A 453 -19.09 8.09 -14.67
CA LEU A 453 -18.74 7.71 -16.03
C LEU A 453 -19.99 7.32 -16.85
N PRO A 454 -20.03 7.57 -18.17
CA PRO A 454 -21.10 7.06 -19.02
C PRO A 454 -21.20 5.52 -18.96
N GLU A 455 -22.39 4.98 -19.16
CA GLU A 455 -22.55 3.55 -19.42
C GLU A 455 -21.76 3.13 -20.68
N ASN A 456 -21.37 1.85 -20.75
CA ASN A 456 -20.55 1.30 -21.82
C ASN A 456 -19.13 1.89 -21.90
N THR A 457 -18.68 2.60 -20.85
CA THR A 457 -17.26 2.97 -20.72
C THR A 457 -16.42 1.71 -20.48
N ASN A 458 -15.36 1.53 -21.28
CA ASN A 458 -14.36 0.49 -21.08
C ASN A 458 -13.34 0.93 -20.02
N LEU A 459 -13.18 0.09 -19.00
CA LEU A 459 -12.21 0.25 -17.93
C LEU A 459 -11.39 -1.03 -17.79
N TYR A 460 -10.38 -0.98 -16.94
CA TYR A 460 -9.53 -2.11 -16.63
C TYR A 460 -9.41 -2.26 -15.12
N TYR A 461 -9.38 -3.50 -14.66
CA TYR A 461 -9.14 -3.80 -13.27
C TYR A 461 -8.08 -4.88 -13.10
N ARG A 462 -7.36 -4.80 -11.99
CA ARG A 462 -6.49 -5.85 -11.48
C ARG A 462 -6.70 -5.97 -9.99
N SER A 463 -6.24 -7.07 -9.40
CA SER A 463 -6.32 -7.28 -7.97
C SER A 463 -5.07 -7.90 -7.40
N ILE A 464 -4.85 -7.68 -6.11
CA ILE A 464 -3.78 -8.30 -5.31
C ILE A 464 -4.43 -8.86 -4.04
N ALA A 465 -4.29 -10.16 -3.81
CA ALA A 465 -4.97 -10.88 -2.75
C ALA A 465 -3.99 -11.63 -1.86
N TYR A 466 -4.20 -11.56 -0.54
CA TYR A 466 -3.37 -12.23 0.45
C TYR A 466 -4.22 -13.12 1.35
N SER A 467 -3.81 -14.36 1.51
CA SER A 467 -4.43 -15.34 2.41
C SER A 467 -3.39 -16.17 3.16
N LYS A 468 -3.82 -17.25 3.83
CA LYS A 468 -2.94 -18.29 4.36
C LYS A 468 -1.87 -18.70 3.35
N ASP A 469 -2.26 -18.86 2.09
CA ASP A 469 -1.42 -19.44 1.04
C ASP A 469 -0.25 -18.53 0.66
N ASN A 470 -0.30 -17.24 1.01
CA ASN A 470 0.77 -16.28 0.75
C ASN A 470 1.72 -16.10 1.95
N ASN A 471 1.32 -16.53 3.15
CA ASN A 471 2.06 -16.27 4.37
C ASN A 471 3.25 -17.24 4.52
N LYS A 472 4.48 -16.71 4.65
CA LYS A 472 5.70 -17.52 4.73
C LYS A 472 5.69 -18.53 5.89
N LEU A 473 5.25 -18.11 7.09
CA LEU A 473 5.21 -19.00 8.26
C LEU A 473 4.24 -20.15 8.03
N GLN A 474 3.08 -19.86 7.47
CA GLN A 474 2.06 -20.88 7.24
C GLN A 474 2.47 -21.89 6.16
N ASN A 475 3.03 -21.43 5.03
CA ASN A 475 3.58 -22.33 4.01
C ASN A 475 4.71 -23.21 4.58
N PHE A 476 5.63 -22.61 5.35
CA PHE A 476 6.71 -23.36 6.01
C PHE A 476 6.18 -24.47 6.93
N LEU A 477 5.17 -24.16 7.75
CA LEU A 477 4.56 -25.12 8.67
C LEU A 477 3.82 -26.24 7.93
N ASP A 478 3.12 -25.92 6.85
CA ASP A 478 2.42 -26.91 6.03
C ASP A 478 3.43 -27.87 5.35
N ASP A 479 4.51 -27.34 4.76
CA ASP A 479 5.55 -28.13 4.08
C ASP A 479 6.40 -28.98 5.03
N ASN A 480 6.54 -28.55 6.29
CA ASN A 480 7.39 -29.18 7.30
C ASN A 480 6.57 -29.81 8.45
N SER A 481 5.32 -30.14 8.16
CA SER A 481 4.40 -30.70 9.14
C SER A 481 4.95 -32.00 9.75
N GLY A 482 4.85 -32.12 11.07
CA GLY A 482 5.31 -33.31 11.80
C GLY A 482 6.81 -33.38 12.12
N LEU A 483 7.63 -32.40 11.70
CA LEU A 483 9.08 -32.38 11.97
C LEU A 483 9.47 -31.87 13.37
N GLY A 484 8.50 -31.48 14.21
CA GLY A 484 8.75 -31.06 15.59
C GLY A 484 9.51 -29.73 15.73
N TYR A 485 9.39 -28.84 14.73
CA TYR A 485 10.08 -27.55 14.74
C TYR A 485 9.50 -26.54 15.72
N VAL A 486 8.21 -26.62 16.06
CA VAL A 486 7.59 -25.78 17.11
C VAL A 486 7.93 -26.36 18.49
N LYS A 487 8.40 -25.51 19.40
CA LYS A 487 8.67 -25.88 20.81
C LYS A 487 7.37 -26.28 21.52
N SER A 488 7.46 -27.26 22.41
CA SER A 488 6.34 -27.64 23.28
C SER A 488 5.85 -26.45 24.13
N GLY A 489 4.53 -26.27 24.21
CA GLY A 489 3.89 -25.18 24.95
C GLY A 489 3.80 -23.84 24.21
N PHE A 490 4.23 -23.77 22.94
CA PHE A 490 4.09 -22.60 22.09
C PHE A 490 2.99 -22.80 21.04
N ASP A 491 2.30 -21.71 20.68
CA ASP A 491 1.35 -21.68 19.57
C ASP A 491 2.12 -21.49 18.25
N GLU A 492 1.89 -22.36 17.29
CA GLU A 492 2.53 -22.35 15.95
C GLU A 492 2.29 -21.05 15.17
N LYS A 493 1.27 -20.25 15.54
CA LYS A 493 0.95 -18.99 14.88
C LYS A 493 1.83 -17.82 15.35
N GLY A 494 2.70 -18.07 16.33
CA GLY A 494 3.53 -17.05 16.97
C GLY A 494 4.81 -16.72 16.22
N ASP A 495 5.51 -15.68 16.68
CA ASP A 495 6.81 -15.25 16.18
C ASP A 495 7.83 -16.42 16.08
N PRO A 496 8.29 -16.78 14.86
CA PRO A 496 9.24 -17.86 14.60
C PRO A 496 10.48 -17.85 15.49
N SER A 497 11.02 -16.65 15.79
CA SER A 497 12.23 -16.49 16.62
C SER A 497 12.01 -16.94 18.07
N ARG A 498 10.75 -16.97 18.51
CA ARG A 498 10.34 -17.39 19.86
C ARG A 498 9.85 -18.83 19.84
N ILE A 499 9.02 -19.21 18.87
CA ILE A 499 8.30 -20.47 18.88
C ILE A 499 9.11 -21.66 18.35
N PHE A 500 10.08 -21.46 17.46
CA PHE A 500 10.83 -22.57 16.86
C PHE A 500 12.02 -23.02 17.69
N THR A 501 12.32 -24.33 17.60
CA THR A 501 13.61 -24.89 18.00
C THR A 501 14.73 -24.27 17.17
N GLU A 502 15.99 -24.40 17.62
CA GLU A 502 17.13 -23.87 16.88
C GLU A 502 17.20 -24.40 15.44
N VAL A 503 16.97 -25.72 15.27
CA VAL A 503 16.91 -26.36 13.94
C VAL A 503 15.73 -25.84 13.12
N GLY A 504 14.56 -25.68 13.73
CA GLY A 504 13.37 -25.15 13.05
C GLY A 504 13.54 -23.71 12.60
N LEU A 505 14.18 -22.86 13.42
CA LEU A 505 14.44 -21.46 13.07
C LEU A 505 15.42 -21.36 11.90
N ALA A 506 16.52 -22.11 11.93
CA ALA A 506 17.47 -22.14 10.81
C ALA A 506 16.82 -22.61 9.50
N ALA A 507 15.95 -23.64 9.57
CA ALA A 507 15.17 -24.09 8.41
C ALA A 507 14.20 -23.01 7.91
N TYR A 508 13.52 -22.31 8.82
CA TYR A 508 12.60 -21.22 8.47
C TYR A 508 13.31 -20.02 7.83
N GLU A 509 14.50 -19.66 8.33
CA GLU A 509 15.31 -18.58 7.76
C GLU A 509 15.77 -18.91 6.35
N ALA A 510 16.15 -20.17 6.09
CA ALA A 510 16.52 -20.66 4.76
C ALA A 510 15.34 -20.92 3.81
N TYR A 511 14.10 -20.96 4.32
CA TYR A 511 12.92 -21.27 3.51
C TYR A 511 12.53 -20.10 2.60
N GLU A 512 12.42 -20.38 1.30
CA GLU A 512 11.89 -19.47 0.29
C GLU A 512 10.38 -19.65 0.18
N ASN A 513 9.62 -18.55 0.29
CA ASN A 513 8.17 -18.59 0.23
C ASN A 513 7.70 -18.86 -1.23
N PRO A 514 7.01 -19.97 -1.52
CA PRO A 514 6.68 -20.35 -2.89
C PRO A 514 5.61 -19.45 -3.54
N ASN A 515 4.80 -18.76 -2.73
CA ASN A 515 3.60 -18.06 -3.18
C ASN A 515 3.68 -16.55 -2.86
N PRO A 516 4.46 -15.77 -3.63
CA PRO A 516 4.58 -14.33 -3.39
C PRO A 516 3.27 -13.60 -3.66
N HIS A 517 2.95 -12.63 -2.80
CA HIS A 517 1.82 -11.73 -2.92
C HIS A 517 2.03 -10.75 -4.09
N LYS A 518 1.27 -10.89 -5.18
CA LYS A 518 1.44 -10.11 -6.41
C LYS A 518 0.12 -9.72 -7.06
N TYR A 519 0.14 -8.69 -7.91
CA TYR A 519 -1.01 -8.31 -8.72
C TYR A 519 -1.32 -9.35 -9.81
N THR A 520 -2.60 -9.48 -10.13
CA THR A 520 -3.09 -10.15 -11.33
C THR A 520 -2.87 -9.28 -12.57
N GLU A 521 -2.93 -9.91 -13.75
CA GLU A 521 -2.99 -9.18 -15.01
C GLU A 521 -4.23 -8.30 -15.09
N TRP A 522 -4.12 -7.17 -15.81
CA TRP A 522 -5.25 -6.30 -16.09
C TRP A 522 -6.32 -7.02 -16.90
N LYS A 523 -7.58 -6.89 -16.49
CA LYS A 523 -8.76 -7.42 -17.17
C LYS A 523 -9.66 -6.27 -17.58
N SER A 524 -10.24 -6.31 -18.78
CA SER A 524 -11.22 -5.32 -19.21
C SER A 524 -12.55 -5.51 -18.47
N ILE A 525 -13.23 -4.40 -18.23
CA ILE A 525 -14.58 -4.36 -17.68
C ILE A 525 -15.35 -3.23 -18.33
N VAL A 526 -16.60 -3.50 -18.72
CA VAL A 526 -17.49 -2.52 -19.33
C VAL A 526 -18.51 -2.10 -18.28
N THR A 527 -18.61 -0.79 -18.05
CA THR A 527 -19.57 -0.24 -17.09
C THR A 527 -21.00 -0.41 -17.60
N THR A 528 -21.95 -0.67 -16.69
CA THR A 528 -23.38 -0.82 -17.01
C THR A 528 -24.18 0.40 -16.58
N ALA A 529 -25.38 0.57 -17.13
CA ALA A 529 -26.34 1.57 -16.69
C ALA A 529 -26.57 1.50 -15.17
N ARG A 530 -26.83 2.66 -14.55
CA ARG A 530 -27.27 2.69 -13.14
C ARG A 530 -28.69 2.14 -12.98
N ASN A 531 -28.88 1.38 -11.92
CA ASN A 531 -30.17 0.72 -11.62
C ASN A 531 -31.14 1.65 -10.86
N ASP A 532 -30.67 2.82 -10.41
CA ASP A 532 -31.42 3.77 -9.58
C ASP A 532 -31.97 4.98 -10.37
N GLY A 533 -31.85 4.96 -11.70
CA GLY A 533 -32.33 6.02 -12.59
C GLY A 533 -31.51 7.32 -12.57
N LYS A 534 -30.39 7.37 -11.84
CA LYS A 534 -29.46 8.51 -11.87
C LYS A 534 -28.50 8.41 -13.06
N SER A 535 -27.87 9.53 -13.42
CA SER A 535 -26.80 9.58 -14.42
C SER A 535 -25.53 8.87 -13.93
N GLY A 536 -24.75 8.35 -14.88
CA GLY A 536 -23.49 7.66 -14.61
C GLY A 536 -23.60 6.17 -14.88
N SER A 537 -22.72 5.39 -14.27
CA SER A 537 -22.63 3.94 -14.52
C SER A 537 -22.26 3.16 -13.25
N ILE A 538 -22.40 1.83 -13.33
CA ILE A 538 -22.03 0.88 -12.28
C ILE A 538 -20.88 0.01 -12.77
N ILE A 539 -19.91 -0.21 -11.89
CA ILE A 539 -18.86 -1.22 -12.02
C ILE A 539 -19.20 -2.34 -11.05
N THR A 540 -19.12 -3.58 -11.54
CA THR A 540 -19.45 -4.78 -10.77
C THR A 540 -18.40 -5.86 -11.00
N ILE A 541 -17.72 -6.27 -9.94
CA ILE A 541 -16.64 -7.27 -9.98
C ILE A 541 -17.01 -8.39 -9.00
N ASN A 542 -17.06 -9.63 -9.49
CA ASN A 542 -17.25 -10.81 -8.64
C ASN A 542 -15.88 -11.38 -8.26
N THR A 543 -15.73 -11.74 -6.99
CA THR A 543 -14.52 -12.40 -6.45
C THR A 543 -14.90 -13.40 -5.37
N GLU A 544 -13.93 -14.18 -4.90
CA GLU A 544 -14.07 -15.12 -3.79
C GLU A 544 -12.98 -14.86 -2.76
N ILE A 545 -13.35 -14.78 -1.48
CA ILE A 545 -12.40 -14.46 -0.42
C ILE A 545 -12.52 -15.41 0.79
N PRO A 546 -11.47 -16.19 1.12
CA PRO A 546 -11.48 -17.04 2.31
C PRO A 546 -11.39 -16.22 3.59
N SER A 547 -11.69 -16.83 4.74
CA SER A 547 -11.50 -16.16 6.03
C SER A 547 -10.02 -15.86 6.26
N PHE A 548 -9.75 -14.77 6.99
CA PHE A 548 -8.41 -14.28 7.27
C PHE A 548 -7.62 -13.93 6.00
N ALA A 549 -8.33 -13.41 5.00
CA ALA A 549 -7.75 -12.91 3.76
C ALA A 549 -8.23 -11.49 3.44
N PHE A 550 -7.47 -10.81 2.59
CA PHE A 550 -7.84 -9.53 1.98
C PHE A 550 -7.59 -9.56 0.48
N GLU A 551 -8.30 -8.72 -0.24
CA GLU A 551 -8.05 -8.45 -1.67
C GLU A 551 -8.19 -6.96 -1.93
N LYS A 552 -7.18 -6.35 -2.55
CA LYS A 552 -7.28 -5.01 -3.10
C LYS A 552 -7.58 -5.11 -4.59
N ILE A 553 -8.60 -4.41 -5.03
CA ILE A 553 -9.00 -4.24 -6.43
C ILE A 553 -8.69 -2.81 -6.84
N GLU A 554 -7.97 -2.64 -7.95
CA GLU A 554 -7.72 -1.35 -8.59
C GLU A 554 -8.48 -1.30 -9.90
N VAL A 555 -9.26 -0.24 -10.12
CA VAL A 555 -9.95 0.02 -11.39
C VAL A 555 -9.46 1.35 -11.98
N ARG A 556 -9.11 1.33 -13.26
CA ARG A 556 -8.48 2.43 -14.01
C ARG A 556 -9.01 2.51 -15.44
N THR A 557 -8.71 3.61 -16.12
CA THR A 557 -8.96 3.83 -17.56
C THR A 557 -7.86 3.18 -18.43
N SER A 558 -8.01 3.17 -19.77
CA SER A 558 -7.10 2.45 -20.68
C SER A 558 -5.69 3.03 -20.77
N ASP A 559 -5.52 4.29 -20.38
CA ASP A 559 -4.27 5.05 -20.37
C ASP A 559 -3.19 4.45 -19.44
N VAL A 560 -3.58 3.58 -18.51
CA VAL A 560 -2.62 2.87 -17.64
C VAL A 560 -2.24 1.47 -18.14
N LEU A 561 -2.78 1.02 -19.28
CA LEU A 561 -2.40 -0.26 -19.85
C LEU A 561 -1.10 -0.13 -20.66
N ALA A 562 -0.18 -1.05 -20.42
CA ALA A 562 0.96 -1.22 -21.29
C ALA A 562 0.52 -1.79 -22.65
N THR A 563 0.82 -1.09 -23.74
CA THR A 563 0.75 -1.69 -25.08
C THR A 563 1.89 -2.69 -25.26
N GLN A 564 1.75 -3.71 -26.10
CA GLN A 564 2.88 -4.58 -26.49
C GLN A 564 3.38 -4.20 -27.88
N LEU A 565 4.68 -4.36 -28.10
CA LEU A 565 5.30 -4.28 -29.42
C LEU A 565 5.04 -5.58 -30.17
N THR A 566 4.56 -5.45 -31.40
CA THR A 566 4.28 -6.60 -32.26
C THR A 566 4.80 -6.30 -33.66
N LEU A 567 5.41 -7.31 -34.29
CA LEU A 567 5.83 -7.22 -35.68
C LEU A 567 4.71 -7.66 -36.62
N PRO A 568 4.52 -6.95 -37.76
CA PRO A 568 3.79 -7.54 -38.87
C PRO A 568 4.62 -8.68 -39.46
N GLN A 569 4.11 -9.91 -39.39
CA GLN A 569 4.65 -11.04 -40.14
C GLN A 569 3.77 -11.31 -41.35
N TYR A 570 4.32 -11.14 -42.55
CA TYR A 570 3.61 -11.41 -43.81
C TYR A 570 3.97 -12.79 -44.33
N LYS A 571 3.36 -13.80 -43.68
CA LYS A 571 3.54 -15.21 -44.00
C LYS A 571 2.17 -15.86 -44.12
N TRP A 572 1.97 -16.57 -45.22
CA TRP A 572 0.72 -17.27 -45.50
C TRP A 572 1.02 -18.75 -45.68
N THR A 573 0.61 -19.55 -44.70
CA THR A 573 0.97 -20.98 -44.59
C THR A 573 -0.19 -21.86 -44.16
N THR A 574 -1.35 -21.29 -43.82
CA THR A 574 -2.50 -22.03 -43.30
C THR A 574 -3.76 -21.80 -44.11
N ASP A 575 -4.76 -22.66 -43.93
CA ASP A 575 -6.08 -22.47 -44.53
C ASP A 575 -6.69 -21.08 -44.21
N GLU A 576 -6.47 -20.53 -43.01
CA GLU A 576 -6.97 -19.21 -42.60
C GLU A 576 -6.22 -18.06 -43.29
N ASP A 577 -4.90 -18.22 -43.48
CA ASP A 577 -4.08 -17.25 -44.21
C ASP A 577 -4.53 -17.10 -45.67
N PHE A 578 -4.77 -18.24 -46.34
CA PHE A 578 -5.15 -18.24 -47.75
C PHE A 578 -6.57 -17.73 -47.99
N GLN A 579 -7.45 -17.74 -46.99
CA GLN A 579 -8.80 -17.14 -47.10
C GLN A 579 -8.78 -15.63 -47.30
N GLN A 580 -7.67 -14.97 -46.98
CA GLN A 580 -7.48 -13.53 -47.19
C GLN A 580 -7.32 -13.16 -48.68
N PHE A 581 -7.07 -14.13 -49.55
CA PHE A 581 -6.82 -13.88 -50.96
C PHE A 581 -8.09 -13.99 -51.81
N SER A 582 -8.23 -13.06 -52.74
CA SER A 582 -9.26 -13.11 -53.78
C SER A 582 -8.69 -13.73 -55.07
N THR A 583 -9.55 -14.35 -55.89
CA THR A 583 -9.14 -14.91 -57.19
C THR A 583 -9.90 -14.27 -58.34
N SER A 584 -9.27 -14.18 -59.51
CA SER A 584 -9.93 -13.77 -60.75
C SER A 584 -9.45 -14.59 -61.93
N GLN A 585 -10.35 -14.89 -62.87
CA GLN A 585 -10.09 -15.74 -64.05
C GLN A 585 -9.57 -17.16 -63.71
N MET A 586 -9.87 -17.63 -62.50
CA MET A 586 -9.57 -18.97 -61.97
C MET A 586 -10.58 -19.31 -60.86
N THR A 587 -10.63 -20.57 -60.46
CA THR A 587 -11.34 -21.01 -59.24
C THR A 587 -10.34 -21.58 -58.24
N SER A 588 -10.51 -21.34 -56.94
CA SER A 588 -9.65 -21.90 -55.89
C SER A 588 -10.41 -22.79 -54.91
N THR A 589 -9.68 -23.72 -54.31
CA THR A 589 -10.08 -24.50 -53.12
C THR A 589 -8.94 -24.43 -52.12
N ILE A 590 -9.27 -24.21 -50.85
CA ILE A 590 -8.32 -24.17 -49.74
C ILE A 590 -8.60 -25.42 -48.89
N SER A 591 -7.58 -26.24 -48.67
CA SER A 591 -7.69 -27.42 -47.82
C SER A 591 -6.32 -27.96 -47.47
N GLY A 592 -6.10 -28.23 -46.19
CA GLY A 592 -4.86 -28.87 -45.73
C GLY A 592 -3.66 -27.96 -45.92
N ASP A 593 -3.86 -26.67 -45.66
CA ASP A 593 -2.85 -25.62 -45.69
C ASP A 593 -2.28 -25.34 -47.09
N ILE A 594 -3.06 -25.66 -48.13
CA ILE A 594 -2.71 -25.45 -49.53
C ILE A 594 -3.87 -24.74 -50.23
N ILE A 595 -3.55 -23.68 -50.96
CA ILE A 595 -4.47 -23.10 -51.94
C ILE A 595 -4.22 -23.72 -53.32
N LYS A 596 -5.22 -24.49 -53.77
CA LYS A 596 -5.24 -25.09 -55.09
C LYS A 596 -6.09 -24.26 -56.02
N MET A 597 -5.54 -23.90 -57.18
CA MET A 597 -6.18 -23.02 -58.15
C MET A 597 -6.29 -23.71 -59.50
N SER A 598 -7.48 -23.73 -60.08
CA SER A 598 -7.77 -24.25 -61.42
C SER A 598 -7.87 -23.11 -62.40
N ILE A 599 -7.02 -23.10 -63.43
CA ILE A 599 -6.93 -22.01 -64.41
C ILE A 599 -8.01 -22.15 -65.47
N THR A 600 -8.85 -21.12 -65.65
CA THR A 600 -10.01 -21.16 -66.56
C THR A 600 -10.12 -19.97 -67.52
N GLY A 601 -9.25 -18.97 -67.42
CA GLY A 601 -9.35 -17.72 -68.17
C GLY A 601 -8.01 -17.05 -68.47
N ASN A 602 -8.08 -15.86 -69.08
CA ASN A 602 -6.92 -15.10 -69.51
C ASN A 602 -6.38 -14.24 -68.34
N PHE A 603 -5.09 -14.35 -68.03
CA PHE A 603 -4.42 -13.65 -66.92
C PHE A 603 -5.03 -13.95 -65.53
N PRO A 604 -5.05 -15.23 -65.11
CA PRO A 604 -5.50 -15.59 -63.78
C PRO A 604 -4.64 -14.93 -62.70
N LYS A 605 -5.29 -14.45 -61.65
CA LYS A 605 -4.64 -13.76 -60.53
C LYS A 605 -5.14 -14.25 -59.18
N LEU A 606 -4.20 -14.41 -58.26
CA LEU A 606 -4.42 -14.49 -56.82
C LEU A 606 -4.04 -13.14 -56.22
N SER A 607 -4.95 -12.48 -55.52
CA SER A 607 -4.82 -11.08 -55.08
C SER A 607 -4.89 -10.98 -53.55
N TYR A 608 -3.94 -10.28 -52.95
CA TYR A 608 -3.94 -9.84 -51.57
C TYR A 608 -4.30 -8.35 -51.53
N ASP A 609 -5.58 -8.06 -51.34
CA ASP A 609 -6.16 -6.71 -51.47
C ASP A 609 -6.11 -5.89 -50.15
N THR A 610 -5.01 -6.03 -49.41
CA THR A 610 -4.77 -5.32 -48.14
C THR A 610 -3.46 -4.54 -48.23
N SER A 611 -3.47 -3.29 -47.77
CA SER A 611 -2.28 -2.44 -47.77
C SER A 611 -1.26 -2.90 -46.74
N ILE A 612 0.02 -2.93 -47.12
CA ILE A 612 1.11 -3.40 -46.27
C ILE A 612 2.31 -2.45 -46.33
N ASN A 613 2.98 -2.23 -45.20
CA ASN A 613 4.27 -1.55 -45.19
C ASN A 613 5.39 -2.55 -45.53
N VAL A 614 6.14 -2.26 -46.60
CA VAL A 614 7.17 -3.15 -47.15
C VAL A 614 8.60 -2.69 -46.88
N ASP A 615 8.82 -1.63 -46.09
CA ASP A 615 10.15 -1.02 -45.90
C ASP A 615 11.22 -2.00 -45.40
N ASN A 616 10.83 -2.99 -44.59
CA ASN A 616 11.73 -3.97 -44.00
C ASN A 616 11.89 -5.26 -44.83
N PHE A 617 11.16 -5.38 -45.94
CA PHE A 617 11.13 -6.58 -46.77
C PHE A 617 11.68 -6.26 -48.15
N ASP A 618 12.53 -7.12 -48.69
CA ASP A 618 13.11 -6.89 -50.02
C ASP A 618 12.91 -8.04 -50.99
N SER A 619 12.26 -9.12 -50.55
CA SER A 619 12.08 -10.31 -51.37
C SER A 619 10.73 -10.96 -51.07
N PHE A 620 10.14 -11.60 -52.08
CA PHE A 620 8.93 -12.41 -51.93
C PHE A 620 9.25 -13.87 -52.25
N LYS A 621 9.00 -14.76 -51.30
CA LYS A 621 9.19 -16.20 -51.41
C LYS A 621 7.85 -16.90 -51.60
N ILE A 622 7.81 -17.86 -52.50
CA ILE A 622 6.63 -18.66 -52.79
C ILE A 622 7.03 -20.12 -53.02
N ASP A 623 6.31 -21.03 -52.34
CA ASP A 623 6.42 -22.47 -52.53
C ASP A 623 5.22 -22.96 -53.36
N ILE A 624 5.49 -23.33 -54.61
CA ILE A 624 4.49 -23.51 -55.65
C ILE A 624 4.73 -24.80 -56.41
N LYS A 625 3.64 -25.45 -56.80
CA LYS A 625 3.63 -26.58 -57.73
C LYS A 625 2.79 -26.20 -58.94
N ASN A 626 3.46 -26.02 -60.08
CA ASN A 626 2.84 -25.56 -61.30
C ASN A 626 2.54 -26.71 -62.28
N ALA A 627 1.31 -27.20 -62.28
CA ALA A 627 0.81 -28.19 -63.24
C ALA A 627 0.13 -27.53 -64.46
N THR A 628 0.73 -26.45 -64.98
CA THR A 628 0.30 -25.75 -66.20
C THR A 628 1.39 -25.77 -67.28
N ASP A 629 1.07 -25.33 -68.50
CA ASP A 629 2.02 -25.19 -69.62
C ASP A 629 2.68 -23.80 -69.71
N SER A 630 2.43 -22.92 -68.74
CA SER A 630 3.10 -21.62 -68.61
C SER A 630 4.19 -21.67 -67.55
N ASP A 631 5.39 -21.26 -67.93
CA ASP A 631 6.54 -21.01 -67.05
C ASP A 631 6.68 -19.53 -66.68
N ILE A 632 5.64 -18.72 -66.93
CA ILE A 632 5.72 -17.27 -66.79
C ILE A 632 4.74 -16.82 -65.71
N PHE A 633 5.28 -16.48 -64.55
CA PHE A 633 4.52 -15.94 -63.43
C PHE A 633 5.01 -14.53 -63.10
N TRP A 634 4.10 -13.70 -62.60
CA TRP A 634 4.40 -12.34 -62.16
C TRP A 634 4.03 -12.17 -60.70
N PHE A 635 4.96 -11.64 -59.92
CA PHE A 635 4.64 -10.98 -58.68
C PHE A 635 4.37 -9.51 -59.01
N VAL A 636 3.14 -9.07 -58.76
CA VAL A 636 2.64 -7.74 -59.13
C VAL A 636 2.28 -7.00 -57.86
N TRP A 637 2.60 -5.72 -57.76
CA TRP A 637 2.12 -4.89 -56.66
C TRP A 637 1.63 -3.54 -57.17
N TYR A 638 0.75 -2.94 -56.38
CA TYR A 638 0.19 -1.63 -56.63
C TYR A 638 0.64 -0.68 -55.54
N LYS A 639 1.10 0.50 -55.93
CA LYS A 639 1.40 1.59 -55.00
C LYS A 639 0.81 2.86 -55.56
N ASP A 640 -0.02 3.54 -54.78
CA ASP A 640 -0.77 4.73 -55.21
C ASP A 640 -1.55 4.48 -56.51
N GLY A 641 -2.08 3.26 -56.69
CA GLY A 641 -2.78 2.80 -57.88
C GLY A 641 -1.89 2.45 -59.09
N VAL A 642 -0.56 2.58 -58.98
CA VAL A 642 0.38 2.30 -60.07
C VAL A 642 0.87 0.85 -60.01
N LYS A 643 0.69 0.10 -61.10
CA LYS A 643 1.12 -1.30 -61.24
C LYS A 643 2.63 -1.40 -61.50
N THR A 644 3.34 -2.18 -60.68
CA THR A 644 4.69 -2.69 -60.96
C THR A 644 4.70 -4.21 -60.91
N GLN A 645 5.59 -4.88 -61.66
CA GLN A 645 5.66 -6.34 -61.69
C GLN A 645 7.08 -6.87 -61.87
N LYS A 646 7.39 -8.01 -61.25
CA LYS A 646 8.60 -8.81 -61.48
C LYS A 646 8.26 -10.24 -61.85
N ARG A 647 8.99 -10.78 -62.83
CA ARG A 647 8.76 -12.12 -63.36
C ARG A 647 9.55 -13.15 -62.56
N PHE A 648 8.91 -14.27 -62.25
CA PHE A 648 9.55 -15.51 -61.82
C PHE A 648 9.07 -16.68 -62.70
N ARG A 649 9.80 -17.79 -62.69
CA ARG A 649 9.59 -18.89 -63.64
C ARG A 649 9.55 -20.26 -62.97
N PRO A 650 8.37 -20.67 -62.46
CA PRO A 650 8.10 -22.06 -62.14
C PRO A 650 8.28 -22.96 -63.36
N GLY A 651 8.72 -24.21 -63.13
CA GLY A 651 8.74 -25.24 -64.16
C GLY A 651 7.34 -25.54 -64.69
N ILE A 652 7.24 -26.11 -65.89
CA ILE A 652 5.96 -26.55 -66.45
C ILE A 652 5.66 -27.98 -66.02
N ASN A 653 4.39 -28.29 -65.76
CA ASN A 653 3.92 -29.63 -65.40
C ASN A 653 4.69 -30.28 -64.23
N GLU A 654 5.01 -29.50 -63.20
CA GLU A 654 5.72 -29.96 -62.01
C GLU A 654 4.89 -30.98 -61.22
N THR A 655 5.55 -32.01 -60.68
CA THR A 655 4.92 -33.05 -59.84
C THR A 655 5.21 -32.85 -58.35
N SER A 656 6.12 -31.94 -57.99
CA SER A 656 6.51 -31.55 -56.63
C SER A 656 6.34 -30.05 -56.42
N PHE A 657 6.38 -29.62 -55.16
CA PHE A 657 6.51 -28.21 -54.81
C PHE A 657 7.97 -27.78 -54.98
N ASP A 658 8.16 -26.60 -55.55
CA ASP A 658 9.45 -25.94 -55.69
C ASP A 658 9.34 -24.49 -55.17
N THR A 659 10.41 -24.03 -54.53
CA THR A 659 10.46 -22.70 -53.92
C THR A 659 11.13 -21.68 -54.83
N TYR A 660 10.49 -20.54 -55.03
CA TYR A 660 10.99 -19.41 -55.82
C TYR A 660 11.07 -18.16 -54.95
N THR A 661 12.12 -17.37 -55.16
CA THR A 661 12.30 -16.06 -54.49
C THR A 661 12.39 -14.97 -55.54
N VAL A 662 11.57 -13.94 -55.38
CA VAL A 662 11.54 -12.74 -56.20
C VAL A 662 12.26 -11.64 -55.45
N ASP A 663 13.45 -11.24 -55.93
CA ASP A 663 14.14 -10.05 -55.43
C ASP A 663 13.32 -8.80 -55.79
N LEU A 664 13.01 -7.96 -54.81
CA LEU A 664 12.28 -6.70 -54.91
C LEU A 664 13.16 -5.49 -54.56
N SER A 665 14.35 -5.70 -53.97
CA SER A 665 15.29 -4.68 -53.47
C SER A 665 15.65 -3.59 -54.50
N THR A 666 15.69 -3.95 -55.77
CA THR A 666 16.06 -3.07 -56.88
C THR A 666 14.89 -2.23 -57.43
N SER A 667 13.66 -2.41 -56.92
CA SER A 667 12.48 -1.70 -57.41
C SER A 667 12.23 -0.40 -56.64
N SER A 668 12.26 0.73 -57.33
CA SER A 668 12.01 2.06 -56.75
C SER A 668 10.58 2.29 -56.25
N SER A 669 9.65 1.41 -56.61
CA SER A 669 8.25 1.41 -56.15
C SER A 669 7.97 0.41 -55.02
N TRP A 670 8.98 -0.32 -54.55
CA TRP A 670 8.91 -1.23 -53.40
C TRP A 670 9.49 -0.55 -52.16
N ASN A 671 8.68 0.30 -51.53
CA ASN A 671 8.98 1.03 -50.29
C ASN A 671 7.69 1.57 -49.71
N GLY A 672 7.70 1.94 -48.44
CA GLY A 672 6.56 2.46 -47.68
C GLY A 672 5.36 1.53 -47.74
N ILE A 673 4.16 2.13 -47.75
CA ILE A 673 2.91 1.38 -47.89
C ILE A 673 2.66 1.10 -49.37
N ILE A 674 2.40 -0.17 -49.71
CA ILE A 674 1.81 -0.59 -50.99
C ILE A 674 0.31 -0.87 -50.78
N ASP A 675 -0.49 -0.74 -51.83
CA ASP A 675 -1.95 -0.90 -51.78
C ASP A 675 -2.35 -2.36 -51.69
N SER A 676 -1.69 -3.23 -52.49
CA SER A 676 -1.98 -4.65 -52.65
C SER A 676 -0.89 -5.36 -53.47
N PHE A 677 -0.89 -6.70 -53.47
CA PHE A 677 -0.08 -7.49 -54.40
C PHE A 677 -0.85 -8.67 -55.00
N ASN A 678 -0.37 -9.18 -56.14
CA ASN A 678 -0.91 -10.34 -56.83
C ASN A 678 0.20 -11.33 -57.21
N VAL A 679 -0.19 -12.60 -57.32
CA VAL A 679 0.51 -13.61 -58.11
C VAL A 679 -0.31 -13.86 -59.38
N GLU A 680 0.25 -13.50 -60.54
CA GLU A 680 -0.42 -13.63 -61.86
C GLU A 680 0.27 -14.70 -62.72
N VAL A 681 -0.49 -15.55 -63.42
CA VAL A 681 0.05 -16.48 -64.42
C VAL A 681 -0.10 -15.85 -65.81
N ALA A 682 1.00 -15.72 -66.55
CA ALA A 682 0.95 -15.11 -67.88
C ALA A 682 0.32 -16.05 -68.90
N ASN A 683 -0.52 -15.46 -69.75
CA ASN A 683 -1.32 -16.16 -70.74
C ASN A 683 -0.48 -16.60 -71.96
N LYS A 684 -0.40 -17.92 -72.19
CA LYS A 684 -0.17 -18.52 -73.51
C LYS A 684 -1.54 -18.99 -74.01
N SER A 685 -1.86 -18.80 -75.30
CA SER A 685 -3.20 -18.77 -75.92
C SER A 685 -4.16 -19.99 -75.75
N SER A 686 -3.93 -20.86 -74.76
CA SER A 686 -4.78 -21.99 -74.37
C SER A 686 -4.40 -22.56 -72.97
N LEU A 687 -3.93 -21.70 -72.05
CA LEU A 687 -3.48 -22.08 -70.71
C LEU A 687 -4.59 -22.83 -69.93
N ASN A 688 -4.30 -24.05 -69.52
CA ASN A 688 -5.13 -24.86 -68.65
C ASN A 688 -4.23 -25.63 -67.66
N GLY A 689 -4.82 -26.11 -66.56
CA GLY A 689 -4.08 -26.84 -65.53
C GLY A 689 -4.37 -26.32 -64.13
N THR A 690 -3.54 -26.76 -63.18
CA THR A 690 -3.68 -26.37 -61.76
C THR A 690 -2.39 -25.80 -61.20
N VAL A 691 -2.51 -24.82 -60.33
CA VAL A 691 -1.41 -24.29 -59.53
C VAL A 691 -1.74 -24.53 -58.07
N GLU A 692 -0.83 -25.15 -57.33
CA GLU A 692 -0.95 -25.35 -55.89
C GLU A 692 0.11 -24.48 -55.20
N ILE A 693 -0.27 -23.71 -54.18
CA ILE A 693 0.66 -22.92 -53.36
C ILE A 693 0.59 -23.45 -51.93
N ASN A 694 1.76 -23.82 -51.41
CA ASN A 694 1.93 -24.34 -50.05
C ASN A 694 2.33 -23.24 -49.07
N SER A 695 3.12 -22.26 -49.50
CA SER A 695 3.43 -21.09 -48.68
C SER A 695 3.79 -19.86 -49.49
N MET A 696 3.52 -18.69 -48.92
CA MET A 696 4.01 -17.40 -49.39
C MET A 696 4.58 -16.61 -48.21
N GLU A 697 5.65 -15.84 -48.43
CA GLU A 697 6.35 -15.12 -47.36
C GLU A 697 7.05 -13.89 -47.94
N LEU A 698 6.89 -12.72 -47.32
CA LEU A 698 7.81 -11.61 -47.54
C LEU A 698 9.04 -11.81 -46.65
N LEU A 699 10.21 -11.81 -47.27
CA LEU A 699 11.49 -11.98 -46.59
C LEU A 699 12.09 -10.63 -46.23
N LEU A 700 12.69 -10.58 -45.05
CA LEU A 700 13.39 -9.40 -44.56
C LEU A 700 14.58 -9.06 -45.44
N LYS A 701 14.88 -7.77 -45.52
CA LYS A 701 16.06 -7.25 -46.19
C LYS A 701 17.34 -7.67 -45.47
N ASP A 702 18.42 -7.86 -46.23
CA ASP A 702 19.76 -8.07 -45.66
C ASP A 702 20.11 -7.01 -44.61
N GLY A 703 20.47 -7.47 -43.41
CA GLY A 703 20.79 -6.62 -42.25
C GLY A 703 19.61 -6.20 -41.39
N ILE A 704 18.39 -6.66 -41.69
CA ILE A 704 17.20 -6.52 -40.84
C ILE A 704 16.89 -7.88 -40.19
N GLU A 705 16.89 -7.91 -38.87
CA GLU A 705 16.55 -9.07 -38.04
C GLU A 705 15.39 -8.73 -37.10
N GLU A 706 14.70 -9.76 -36.60
CA GLU A 706 13.74 -9.64 -35.51
C GLU A 706 14.48 -9.63 -34.17
N HIS A 707 14.12 -8.69 -33.30
CA HIS A 707 14.67 -8.57 -31.96
C HIS A 707 13.55 -8.53 -30.91
N THR A 708 13.81 -9.15 -29.76
CA THR A 708 12.92 -9.13 -28.61
C THR A 708 13.36 -8.07 -27.62
N ILE A 709 12.44 -7.21 -27.19
CA ILE A 709 12.63 -6.31 -26.05
C ILE A 709 11.82 -6.83 -24.87
N THR A 710 12.50 -7.20 -23.79
CA THR A 710 11.89 -7.56 -22.51
C THR A 710 11.94 -6.36 -21.57
N THR A 711 10.81 -5.98 -20.99
CA THR A 711 10.78 -4.99 -19.89
C THR A 711 10.56 -5.68 -18.56
N ASN A 712 11.31 -5.26 -17.54
CA ASN A 712 11.20 -5.75 -16.17
C ASN A 712 10.92 -4.60 -15.20
N ILE A 713 10.30 -4.92 -14.06
CA ILE A 713 10.17 -4.01 -12.93
C ILE A 713 10.85 -4.67 -11.74
N VAL A 714 11.95 -4.07 -11.26
CA VAL A 714 12.78 -4.68 -10.20
C VAL A 714 12.44 -4.14 -8.80
N GLU A 715 11.91 -2.93 -8.70
CA GLU A 715 11.56 -2.32 -7.41
C GLU A 715 10.41 -1.34 -7.60
N GLY A 716 9.45 -1.38 -6.67
CA GLY A 716 8.30 -0.48 -6.61
C GLY A 716 7.10 -0.79 -7.48
N PHE A 717 6.14 0.14 -7.50
CA PHE A 717 4.88 0.00 -8.23
C PHE A 717 4.81 1.03 -9.37
N GLY A 718 4.59 0.55 -10.59
CA GLY A 718 4.48 1.35 -11.81
C GLY A 718 4.10 0.48 -13.00
N VAL A 719 3.91 1.10 -14.17
CA VAL A 719 3.64 0.45 -15.45
C VAL A 719 4.65 0.96 -16.47
N VAL A 720 5.19 0.08 -17.30
CA VAL A 720 6.02 0.45 -18.46
C VAL A 720 5.19 0.26 -19.72
N SER A 721 5.10 1.27 -20.58
CA SER A 721 4.40 1.21 -21.87
C SER A 721 5.33 1.64 -23.01
N PRO A 722 5.52 0.82 -24.05
CA PRO A 722 5.03 -0.55 -24.18
C PRO A 722 5.70 -1.51 -23.17
N SER A 723 5.07 -2.62 -22.81
CA SER A 723 5.62 -3.61 -21.86
C SER A 723 6.72 -4.50 -22.46
N GLY A 724 7.16 -4.20 -23.69
CA GLY A 724 8.08 -5.00 -24.48
C GLY A 724 7.36 -5.70 -25.63
N GLY A 725 8.05 -6.65 -26.27
CA GLY A 725 7.59 -7.39 -27.44
C GLY A 725 8.64 -7.41 -28.55
N ASN A 726 8.21 -7.63 -29.79
CA ASN A 726 9.12 -7.84 -30.93
C ASN A 726 9.16 -6.63 -31.86
N VAL A 727 10.34 -6.35 -32.42
CA VAL A 727 10.65 -5.22 -33.31
C VAL A 727 11.73 -5.60 -34.31
N PHE A 728 11.92 -4.81 -35.37
CA PHE A 728 12.96 -5.03 -36.36
C PHE A 728 14.22 -4.22 -36.03
N THR A 729 15.37 -4.66 -36.55
CA THR A 729 16.61 -3.86 -36.54
C THR A 729 16.36 -2.47 -37.14
N GLY A 730 16.79 -1.43 -36.43
CA GLY A 730 16.65 -0.03 -36.84
C GLY A 730 15.35 0.65 -36.39
N ASP A 731 14.38 -0.09 -35.86
CA ASP A 731 13.16 0.52 -35.31
C ASP A 731 13.49 1.46 -34.14
N GLU A 732 12.81 2.61 -34.11
CA GLU A 732 12.84 3.52 -32.96
C GLU A 732 11.63 3.25 -32.06
N VAL A 733 11.89 2.81 -30.84
CA VAL A 733 10.87 2.48 -29.84
C VAL A 733 10.94 3.48 -28.70
N THR A 734 9.79 4.01 -28.27
CA THR A 734 9.70 4.92 -27.13
C THR A 734 8.97 4.24 -25.97
N PHE A 735 9.67 4.08 -24.84
CA PHE A 735 9.17 3.51 -23.59
C PHE A 735 8.86 4.62 -22.58
N GLU A 736 7.69 4.56 -21.97
CA GLU A 736 7.27 5.44 -20.89
C GLU A 736 7.05 4.64 -19.61
N ALA A 737 7.75 5.02 -18.55
CA ALA A 737 7.56 4.49 -17.21
C ALA A 737 6.56 5.38 -16.46
N ASN A 738 5.41 4.82 -16.10
CA ASN A 738 4.33 5.48 -15.40
C ASN A 738 4.30 5.00 -13.94
N PRO A 739 4.83 5.77 -12.98
CA PRO A 739 4.81 5.38 -11.57
C PRO A 739 3.38 5.24 -11.05
N THR A 740 3.14 4.24 -10.21
CA THR A 740 1.90 4.18 -9.42
C THR A 740 1.96 5.27 -8.35
N THR A 741 0.80 5.73 -7.87
CA THR A 741 0.73 6.75 -6.81
C THR A 741 1.57 6.36 -5.59
N GLY A 742 2.35 7.31 -5.06
CA GLY A 742 3.28 7.10 -3.95
C GLY A 742 4.63 6.52 -4.38
N TRP A 743 4.90 6.45 -5.68
CA TRP A 743 6.18 6.02 -6.25
C TRP A 743 6.66 7.03 -7.29
N ASN A 744 7.97 7.18 -7.41
CA ASN A 744 8.62 7.95 -8.46
C ASN A 744 9.45 7.01 -9.35
N PHE A 745 9.48 7.31 -10.65
CA PHE A 745 10.42 6.66 -11.55
C PHE A 745 11.83 7.12 -11.20
N GLN A 746 12.72 6.18 -10.92
CA GLN A 746 14.10 6.48 -10.57
C GLN A 746 15.04 6.40 -11.76
N GLY A 747 14.77 5.52 -12.73
CA GLY A 747 15.62 5.29 -13.88
C GLY A 747 15.43 3.92 -14.52
N TRP A 748 15.98 3.79 -15.72
CA TRP A 748 16.12 2.56 -16.48
C TRP A 748 17.47 1.90 -16.18
N SER A 749 17.50 0.57 -16.10
CA SER A 749 18.71 -0.25 -15.96
C SER A 749 18.62 -1.52 -16.82
N GLY A 750 19.63 -2.39 -16.74
CA GLY A 750 19.75 -3.57 -17.61
C GLY A 750 20.69 -3.25 -18.78
N ASP A 751 20.27 -3.59 -19.99
CA ASP A 751 21.05 -3.32 -21.20
C ASP A 751 21.11 -1.82 -21.55
N ILE A 752 20.16 -1.03 -21.04
CA ILE A 752 20.15 0.43 -21.16
C ILE A 752 20.13 1.06 -19.77
N GLN A 753 21.01 2.03 -19.55
CA GLN A 753 21.02 2.87 -18.35
C GLN A 753 20.62 4.29 -18.76
N SER A 754 19.50 4.78 -18.25
CA SER A 754 19.01 6.13 -18.52
C SER A 754 18.14 6.65 -17.39
N LEU A 755 18.08 7.97 -17.24
CA LEU A 755 17.11 8.64 -16.36
C LEU A 755 15.97 9.26 -17.16
N ASP A 756 16.04 9.22 -18.50
CA ASP A 756 15.07 9.84 -19.38
C ASP A 756 13.75 9.06 -19.33
N ASN A 757 12.65 9.80 -19.24
CA ASN A 757 11.30 9.25 -19.32
C ASN A 757 10.40 10.27 -20.03
N PRO A 758 9.92 9.99 -21.25
CA PRO A 758 10.06 8.72 -21.98
C PRO A 758 11.50 8.44 -22.48
N LEU A 759 11.85 7.16 -22.61
CA LEU A 759 13.10 6.62 -23.14
C LEU A 759 12.91 6.17 -24.60
N THR A 760 13.59 6.81 -25.54
CA THR A 760 13.59 6.38 -26.96
C THR A 760 14.86 5.59 -27.27
N ILE A 761 14.72 4.45 -27.94
CA ILE A 761 15.81 3.53 -28.28
C ILE A 761 15.74 3.16 -29.76
N THR A 762 16.90 3.13 -30.42
CA THR A 762 17.04 2.52 -31.75
C THR A 762 17.53 1.10 -31.57
N VAL A 763 16.82 0.12 -32.11
CA VAL A 763 17.05 -1.29 -31.78
C VAL A 763 18.07 -1.91 -32.73
N SER A 764 19.08 -2.59 -32.19
CA SER A 764 20.11 -3.29 -32.99
C SER A 764 20.43 -4.70 -32.50
N SER A 765 19.75 -5.15 -31.44
CA SER A 765 19.87 -6.46 -30.82
C SER A 765 18.68 -6.70 -29.91
N ASP A 766 18.55 -7.92 -29.37
CA ASP A 766 17.67 -8.17 -28.23
C ASP A 766 18.07 -7.28 -27.04
N LEU A 767 17.07 -6.84 -26.27
CA LEU A 767 17.26 -5.94 -25.13
C LEU A 767 16.44 -6.38 -23.92
N ASN A 768 17.05 -6.33 -22.75
CA ASN A 768 16.43 -6.49 -21.45
C ASN A 768 16.60 -5.18 -20.66
N ILE A 769 15.52 -4.39 -20.64
CA ILE A 769 15.48 -3.11 -19.94
C ILE A 769 14.60 -3.20 -18.69
N THR A 770 14.99 -2.50 -17.65
CA THR A 770 14.35 -2.56 -16.34
C THR A 770 13.96 -1.17 -15.89
N ALA A 771 12.69 -0.93 -15.58
CA ALA A 771 12.26 0.26 -14.88
C ALA A 771 12.39 0.08 -13.37
N ARG A 772 13.01 1.06 -12.70
CA ARG A 772 13.07 1.11 -11.24
C ARG A 772 12.16 2.21 -10.72
N PHE A 773 11.22 1.86 -9.86
CA PHE A 773 10.38 2.79 -9.13
C PHE A 773 10.82 2.79 -7.66
N VAL A 774 10.85 3.97 -7.05
CA VAL A 774 11.15 4.13 -5.63
C VAL A 774 9.97 4.79 -4.95
N GLU A 775 9.68 4.38 -3.72
CA GLU A 775 8.60 4.99 -2.95
C GLU A 775 8.93 6.48 -2.82
N GLU A 776 7.89 7.30 -2.94
CA GLU A 776 7.95 8.75 -2.83
C GLU A 776 8.37 9.10 -1.39
N SER A 777 9.67 9.04 -1.17
CA SER A 777 10.38 9.46 0.02
C SER A 777 11.14 10.73 -0.35
N LEU A 778 11.11 11.73 0.53
CA LEU A 778 11.72 13.06 0.32
C LEU A 778 13.26 13.04 0.11
N SER A 779 13.88 11.90 -0.16
CA SER A 779 15.34 11.73 -0.07
C SER A 779 16.08 11.33 -1.33
N ASN A 780 15.47 11.10 -2.50
CA ASN A 780 16.26 10.66 -3.67
C ASN A 780 15.94 11.43 -4.95
N VAL A 781 17.00 11.97 -5.55
CA VAL A 781 17.16 12.67 -6.84
C VAL A 781 17.09 14.19 -6.77
N ASP A 782 18.26 14.83 -6.58
CA ASP A 782 18.72 15.94 -7.46
C ASP A 782 20.13 16.43 -7.06
N ASN A 783 21.16 15.64 -7.41
CA ASN A 783 22.57 16.04 -7.18
C ASN A 783 23.16 16.94 -8.29
N ASN A 784 22.38 17.40 -9.28
CA ASN A 784 22.89 18.16 -10.43
C ASN A 784 22.04 19.41 -10.80
N LEU A 785 21.65 20.25 -9.84
CA LEU A 785 20.92 21.49 -10.14
C LEU A 785 21.87 22.69 -10.31
N LYS A 786 21.72 23.43 -11.43
CA LYS A 786 22.50 24.63 -11.76
C LYS A 786 22.00 25.87 -11.01
N ASN A 787 22.92 26.79 -10.70
CA ASN A 787 22.72 27.96 -9.83
C ASN A 787 22.40 29.25 -10.65
N SER A 788 21.60 29.17 -11.72
CA SER A 788 21.63 30.13 -12.84
C SER A 788 20.62 31.29 -12.81
N PHE A 789 20.04 31.69 -11.68
CA PHE A 789 19.24 32.93 -11.59
C PHE A 789 19.70 33.83 -10.45
N VAL A 790 19.48 35.15 -10.57
CA VAL A 790 19.88 36.14 -9.55
C VAL A 790 18.67 36.52 -8.72
N VAL A 791 18.86 36.63 -7.40
CA VAL A 791 17.82 37.07 -6.46
C VAL A 791 18.36 38.23 -5.64
N PHE A 792 17.60 39.32 -5.52
CA PHE A 792 18.02 40.56 -4.86
C PHE A 792 16.86 41.23 -4.09
N PRO A 793 17.08 41.79 -2.89
CA PRO A 793 18.30 41.69 -2.09
C PRO A 793 18.44 40.29 -1.47
N ASN A 794 19.67 39.77 -1.39
CA ASN A 794 19.94 38.52 -0.69
C ASN A 794 21.34 38.62 -0.04
N PRO A 795 21.43 38.81 1.30
CA PRO A 795 20.33 38.73 2.27
C PRO A 795 19.28 39.86 2.16
N SER A 796 18.04 39.57 2.57
CA SER A 796 16.94 40.53 2.71
C SER A 796 16.60 40.74 4.18
N SER A 797 16.46 41.99 4.64
CA SER A 797 16.05 42.30 6.02
C SER A 797 14.52 42.34 6.21
N LYS A 798 13.77 42.23 5.12
CA LYS A 798 12.30 42.32 5.11
C LYS A 798 11.63 41.01 4.68
N GLY A 799 12.40 39.97 4.35
CA GLY A 799 11.88 38.72 3.81
C GLY A 799 11.35 38.83 2.38
N VAL A 800 11.52 39.97 1.71
CA VAL A 800 11.09 40.18 0.31
C VAL A 800 12.30 40.13 -0.61
N PHE A 801 12.19 39.35 -1.69
CA PHE A 801 13.23 39.09 -2.67
C PHE A 801 12.69 39.28 -4.09
N THR A 802 13.53 39.75 -5.01
CA THR A 802 13.21 39.91 -6.44
C THR A 802 14.10 39.01 -7.30
N ILE A 803 13.49 38.21 -8.16
CA ILE A 803 14.14 37.32 -9.12
C ILE A 803 14.48 38.12 -10.38
N LYS A 804 15.75 38.16 -10.79
CA LYS A 804 16.20 38.68 -12.08
C LYS A 804 16.46 37.51 -13.02
N THR A 805 15.52 37.27 -13.93
CA THR A 805 15.57 36.28 -15.01
C THR A 805 14.84 36.86 -16.23
N GLU A 806 15.19 36.41 -17.44
CA GLU A 806 14.57 36.87 -18.70
C GLU A 806 13.14 36.33 -18.88
N VAL A 807 12.76 35.26 -18.17
CA VAL A 807 11.43 34.63 -18.22
C VAL A 807 10.87 34.45 -16.80
N LEU A 808 9.69 35.01 -16.52
CA LEU A 808 9.04 34.94 -15.20
C LEU A 808 8.27 33.61 -15.05
N GLU A 809 8.85 32.67 -14.31
CA GLU A 809 8.32 31.32 -14.10
C GLU A 809 7.71 31.11 -12.70
N TYR A 810 7.16 29.92 -12.47
CA TYR A 810 6.69 29.47 -11.15
C TYR A 810 7.88 29.21 -10.23
N TRP A 811 7.75 29.60 -8.97
CA TRP A 811 8.76 29.39 -7.94
C TRP A 811 8.15 28.77 -6.68
N GLU A 812 8.97 28.01 -5.97
CA GLU A 812 8.61 27.34 -4.72
C GLU A 812 9.67 27.66 -3.66
N ILE A 813 9.22 27.91 -2.42
CA ILE A 813 10.08 28.18 -1.27
C ILE A 813 10.02 27.00 -0.33
N TYR A 814 11.19 26.55 0.08
CA TYR A 814 11.38 25.48 1.04
C TYR A 814 12.20 25.99 2.22
N ASN A 815 11.94 25.42 3.40
CA ASN A 815 12.91 25.49 4.49
C ASN A 815 14.06 24.49 4.26
N LEU A 816 15.06 24.51 5.14
CA LEU A 816 16.22 23.59 5.04
C LEU A 816 15.88 22.12 5.29
N ASN A 817 14.69 21.81 5.80
CA ASN A 817 14.20 20.45 5.98
C ASN A 817 13.45 19.94 4.73
N GLY A 818 13.43 20.72 3.64
CA GLY A 818 12.74 20.35 2.40
C GLY A 818 11.21 20.51 2.46
N VAL A 819 10.66 21.11 3.52
CA VAL A 819 9.22 21.40 3.60
C VAL A 819 8.91 22.62 2.76
N LYS A 820 7.98 22.48 1.82
CA LYS A 820 7.46 23.58 1.01
C LYS A 820 6.65 24.52 1.90
N LEU A 821 7.08 25.78 1.96
CA LEU A 821 6.45 26.84 2.75
C LEU A 821 5.51 27.71 1.91
N LEU A 822 5.92 28.01 0.69
CA LEU A 822 5.20 28.91 -0.21
C LEU A 822 5.47 28.52 -1.66
N SER A 823 4.53 28.84 -2.56
CA SER A 823 4.80 28.90 -3.98
C SER A 823 4.09 30.09 -4.60
N GLY A 824 4.63 30.56 -5.73
CA GLY A 824 4.05 31.67 -6.46
C GLY A 824 4.51 31.69 -7.90
N LYS A 825 4.08 32.74 -8.60
CA LYS A 825 4.45 33.03 -9.99
C LYS A 825 4.84 34.49 -10.10
N GLY A 826 5.88 34.78 -10.86
CA GLY A 826 6.36 36.15 -11.09
C GLY A 826 7.66 36.47 -10.35
N GLY A 827 8.09 37.74 -10.42
CA GLY A 827 9.45 38.12 -10.03
C GLY A 827 9.65 38.43 -8.54
N ILE A 828 8.61 38.37 -7.70
CA ILE A 828 8.70 38.73 -6.28
C ILE A 828 8.42 37.50 -5.43
N ILE A 829 9.27 37.28 -4.43
CA ILE A 829 9.11 36.26 -3.39
C ILE A 829 8.98 37.01 -2.07
N ASP A 830 7.93 36.73 -1.31
CA ASP A 830 7.71 37.32 0.01
C ASP A 830 7.63 36.20 1.06
N VAL A 831 8.67 36.09 1.87
CA VAL A 831 8.73 35.18 3.02
C VAL A 831 8.67 35.94 4.35
N SER A 832 8.23 37.21 4.34
CA SER A 832 8.19 38.07 5.52
C SER A 832 7.32 37.53 6.66
N SER A 833 6.32 36.70 6.33
CA SER A 833 5.45 35.99 7.27
C SER A 833 6.08 34.75 7.91
N PHE A 834 7.24 34.30 7.42
CA PHE A 834 7.96 33.16 7.98
C PHE A 834 9.14 33.64 8.85
N SER A 835 9.67 32.74 9.69
CA SER A 835 10.75 33.04 10.63
C SER A 835 12.01 33.56 9.92
N LYS A 836 12.79 34.44 10.54
CA LYS A 836 14.10 34.82 9.97
C LYS A 836 14.99 33.58 9.84
N GLY A 837 15.63 33.41 8.69
CA GLY A 837 16.35 32.17 8.41
C GLY A 837 16.77 32.00 6.96
N LEU A 838 17.37 30.84 6.70
CA LEU A 838 17.80 30.43 5.37
C LEU A 838 16.69 29.60 4.72
N TYR A 839 16.34 30.01 3.50
CA TYR A 839 15.34 29.38 2.65
C TYR A 839 15.98 28.88 1.37
N ILE A 840 15.30 27.97 0.69
CA ILE A 840 15.67 27.53 -0.65
C ILE A 840 14.52 27.93 -1.58
N VAL A 841 14.80 28.77 -2.55
CA VAL A 841 13.87 29.00 -3.67
C VAL A 841 14.23 28.05 -4.81
N LYS A 842 13.24 27.32 -5.32
CA LYS A 842 13.32 26.51 -6.54
C LYS A 842 12.59 27.22 -7.67
N LEU A 843 13.23 27.33 -8.82
CA LEU A 843 12.64 27.75 -10.11
C LEU A 843 12.94 26.67 -11.12
N ASN A 844 11.92 25.94 -11.57
CA ASN A 844 12.10 24.77 -12.43
C ASN A 844 13.22 23.85 -11.92
N ASN A 845 14.27 23.63 -12.71
CA ASN A 845 15.43 22.79 -12.37
C ASN A 845 16.62 23.60 -11.82
N THR A 846 16.35 24.74 -11.18
CA THR A 846 17.37 25.58 -10.55
C THR A 846 16.94 25.97 -9.15
N PHE A 847 17.90 26.20 -8.26
CA PHE A 847 17.59 26.66 -6.91
C PHE A 847 18.56 27.74 -6.43
N LYS A 848 18.15 28.50 -5.42
CA LYS A 848 19.03 29.45 -4.74
C LYS A 848 18.70 29.54 -3.26
N LYS A 849 19.74 29.68 -2.44
CA LYS A 849 19.58 29.97 -1.02
C LYS A 849 19.18 31.43 -0.83
N LEU A 850 18.10 31.70 -0.09
CA LEU A 850 17.66 33.03 0.30
C LEU A 850 17.89 33.21 1.79
N LEU A 851 18.54 34.30 2.18
CA LEU A 851 18.78 34.61 3.58
C LEU A 851 17.87 35.77 4.00
N TYR A 852 16.89 35.50 4.86
CA TYR A 852 16.04 36.51 5.51
C TYR A 852 16.61 36.82 6.90
N ASN A 853 17.23 37.99 7.05
CA ASN A 853 17.90 38.45 8.29
C ASN A 853 17.06 39.38 9.16
#